data_AF-A0ABD3AXW5-F1
#
_entry.id   AF-A0ABD3AXW5-F1
#
_cell.length_a   1.000
_cell.length_b   1.000
_cell.length_c   1.000
_cell.angle_alpha   90.00
_cell.angle_beta   90.00
_cell.angle_gamma   90.00
#
_symmetry.space_group_name_H-M   'P 1'
#
loop_
_entity.id
_entity.type
_entity.pdbx_description
1 polymer ?
#
loop_
_entity_poly.entity_id
_entity_poly.type
_entity_poly.pdbx_seq_one_letter_code
_entity_poly.pdbx_strand_id
1 'polypeptide(L)'
;MENLTKTADGFLEGECNSYDAVVIGSGYGGSVAACRMSMAGLKVCLLEKGRRWEAQDFPTNTFQMFSAVQIEDRTLGVSFGPKDALYQLYRQDDSLAAMACGLGGGSLVNAGVTLPTPVRTRRDPRWPKDWERDWEVCEYSASTMLRIQDVPVKFKKDKIMDEALGKESGLICPEPVKLTVNFDIEDQMYNSKKSQKMDSCQACGNCMSGCPYNAKNSTDKTYLVSAIQAGCIIRTECAVQCVVRNLDDTCEVEEAKSSKKMRRWLVFLNEFDYVKSDFVVLSAGVFGTAKILFESQMRGLSLSKRLGFGLSCNGNNVAYLARSAAPLNACGLDRKQLPEMPFEERPGPSISSSYISSLGFTIQSAVIPMAFPCLLFKGITTYGWPIGYGILDSIIHKVKHLFSQTSQDMVLNVMGYDDGDGKLAFQKDTNEICFQPPSDPLLVRKIEVLQRITKKLGGILFMSRYRSTTVHLLGGCCVSSDAASGVCNSNGQVFDTISPTAVHPGLYVCDGSIIPCSVGINPCLTIATAAELVCKHLVQEALDYKSKDVDFLNTKPVEKLGVISSWKSDQSNRGSAVVFNEIMRGHVGGLPCTACLKVKMNLRTDDKSPCLGGKASGYVVCNAVEMDKIYVIDGEVDMCHVDTKTPYTQYMHYRLLLAASSGSRYILEGKKVMNPFFFALDAWKDSTTLHVVLRKISKHTSGELEISLKGKLHISMIELLKSVISLSGSGKTKFVHLLLQSLFRTYVSQLPRGSHKAFTPLDLYLSSYPSSTLHEIKTEDGIIIGCRQWKCDQRSPSHEEGKIPFPVLLINGYSTESYYLPTEMNDLVRTLLQEGHETWLLHPRLHTTVSSDSATLEDIGKFDVPAAINKILEFYGESAKVHVVAHCIGGLAIHIALMGGHVSCKKIASISCTNSSMFFKLTTWSKIKLWLPLIPISMAILGKDKSVPIFQTLKASFRQKLLKSIARAMPRYERCTYDECEVFSGIFGNAYWHENISDKMHYWMNKEYLPSLPMSAFPHLRNICNAGYIVDSNGKNTYLVHPERMALPTLYISGGRTLLVTPQTSFLANKYMKLHQPGFRHKRVVIDGFGHSDLLIGEESSKKVFPHILSHMSFAEKGNTSAFNANEREYRKDALSWAEDPSQDEGGGFLNSISPLMNVYSIFCYLIVLVFAYLFY
;
A
#
# COMPACT_ATOMS: atom_id res chain seq x y z
N MET A 1 5.52 -37.64 28.30
CA MET A 1 5.87 -36.99 27.02
C MET A 1 5.93 -35.48 27.20
N GLU A 2 6.47 -35.00 28.32
CA GLU A 2 6.60 -33.56 28.65
C GLU A 2 7.83 -32.89 28.00
N ASN A 3 8.69 -33.65 27.34
CA ASN A 3 9.97 -33.17 26.80
C ASN A 3 10.05 -33.09 25.25
N LEU A 4 8.93 -33.26 24.54
CA LEU A 4 8.84 -32.96 23.10
C LEU A 4 7.72 -31.95 22.76
N THR A 5 7.06 -31.42 23.77
CA THR A 5 6.03 -30.38 23.69
C THR A 5 6.31 -29.17 24.61
N LYS A 6 7.50 -29.11 25.22
CA LYS A 6 8.08 -27.84 25.69
C LYS A 6 8.68 -27.07 24.51
N THR A 7 7.83 -26.66 23.58
CA THR A 7 8.15 -25.63 22.57
C THR A 7 7.03 -24.61 22.44
N ALA A 8 6.07 -24.61 23.38
CA ALA A 8 5.03 -23.60 23.45
C ALA A 8 5.45 -22.29 24.13
N ASP A 9 6.64 -22.20 24.77
CA ASP A 9 7.07 -20.96 25.47
C ASP A 9 8.59 -20.68 25.52
N GLY A 10 9.39 -21.31 24.66
CA GLY A 10 10.82 -21.00 24.60
C GLY A 10 11.57 -21.85 23.59
N PHE A 11 12.37 -21.19 22.75
CA PHE A 11 13.13 -21.73 21.60
C PHE A 11 12.30 -22.00 20.33
N LEU A 12 12.06 -20.93 19.56
CA LEU A 12 12.71 -20.67 18.25
C LEU A 12 12.08 -19.41 17.60
N GLU A 13 12.22 -18.22 18.20
CA GLU A 13 11.96 -16.94 17.52
C GLU A 13 13.11 -16.58 16.54
N GLY A 14 13.49 -17.53 15.69
CA GLY A 14 14.58 -17.38 14.72
C GLY A 14 14.36 -18.11 13.39
N GLU A 15 13.27 -18.88 13.22
CA GLU A 15 13.06 -19.64 11.99
C GLU A 15 12.22 -18.87 10.97
N CYS A 16 12.91 -18.34 9.96
CA CYS A 16 12.46 -18.05 8.60
C CYS A 16 10.92 -18.05 8.38
N ASN A 17 10.31 -16.85 8.31
CA ASN A 17 8.91 -16.58 7.93
C ASN A 17 8.53 -17.01 6.48
N SER A 18 9.28 -17.96 5.92
CA SER A 18 9.15 -18.47 4.57
C SER A 18 9.04 -20.01 4.61
N TYR A 19 8.03 -20.52 3.90
CA TYR A 19 7.73 -21.94 3.77
C TYR A 19 7.59 -22.31 2.30
N ASP A 20 7.85 -23.58 1.97
CA ASP A 20 7.58 -24.08 0.63
C ASP A 20 6.06 -24.09 0.40
N ALA A 21 5.29 -24.53 1.42
CA ALA A 21 3.84 -24.51 1.41
C ALA A 21 3.22 -24.04 2.72
N VAL A 22 2.09 -23.33 2.62
CA VAL A 22 1.22 -22.98 3.74
C VAL A 22 -0.15 -23.63 3.54
N VAL A 23 -0.60 -24.40 4.53
CA VAL A 23 -1.92 -25.04 4.55
C VAL A 23 -2.79 -24.32 5.57
N ILE A 24 -3.99 -23.89 5.16
CA ILE A 24 -4.88 -23.08 5.98
C ILE A 24 -6.08 -23.93 6.39
N GLY A 25 -6.20 -24.21 7.68
CA GLY A 25 -7.22 -25.09 8.26
C GLY A 25 -6.75 -26.54 8.40
N SER A 26 -7.17 -27.18 9.50
CA SER A 26 -6.70 -28.50 9.92
C SER A 26 -7.74 -29.63 9.83
N GLY A 27 -8.84 -29.39 9.11
CA GLY A 27 -9.87 -30.39 8.83
C GLY A 27 -9.39 -31.51 7.88
N TYR A 28 -10.33 -32.29 7.34
CA TYR A 28 -10.03 -33.40 6.43
C TYR A 28 -9.10 -33.01 5.28
N GLY A 29 -9.46 -31.99 4.49
CA GLY A 29 -8.66 -31.51 3.37
C GLY A 29 -7.24 -31.08 3.73
N GLY A 30 -7.13 -30.20 4.73
CA GLY A 30 -5.87 -29.59 5.14
C GLY A 30 -4.94 -30.59 5.84
N SER A 31 -5.49 -31.53 6.60
CA SER A 31 -4.71 -32.60 7.21
C SER A 31 -4.11 -33.55 6.16
N VAL A 32 -4.88 -33.91 5.12
CA VAL A 32 -4.37 -34.67 3.96
C VAL A 32 -3.27 -33.89 3.25
N ALA A 33 -3.52 -32.62 2.90
CA ALA A 33 -2.56 -31.79 2.19
C ALA A 33 -1.25 -31.60 2.97
N ALA A 34 -1.33 -31.23 4.25
CA ALA A 34 -0.15 -31.10 5.10
C ALA A 34 0.62 -32.42 5.22
N CYS A 35 -0.08 -33.54 5.40
CA CYS A 35 0.56 -34.86 5.47
C CYS A 35 1.30 -35.21 4.17
N ARG A 36 0.63 -35.13 3.02
CA ARG A 36 1.22 -35.53 1.73
C ARG A 36 2.36 -34.61 1.31
N MET A 37 2.22 -33.30 1.50
CA MET A 37 3.28 -32.34 1.17
C MET A 37 4.50 -32.49 2.09
N SER A 38 4.31 -32.68 3.39
CA SER A 38 5.43 -32.91 4.32
C SER A 38 6.13 -34.24 4.06
N MET A 39 5.38 -35.32 3.77
CA MET A 39 5.97 -36.61 3.39
C MET A 39 6.79 -36.53 2.10
N ALA A 40 6.49 -35.57 1.21
CA ALA A 40 7.28 -35.28 0.03
C ALA A 40 8.55 -34.44 0.30
N GLY A 41 8.86 -34.12 1.56
CA GLY A 41 10.06 -33.36 1.95
C GLY A 41 9.94 -31.84 1.75
N LEU A 42 8.72 -31.31 1.66
CA LEU A 42 8.48 -29.87 1.59
C LEU A 42 8.44 -29.25 2.99
N LYS A 43 8.94 -28.02 3.14
CA LYS A 43 8.81 -27.26 4.38
C LYS A 43 7.39 -26.68 4.48
N VAL A 44 6.53 -27.35 5.26
CA VAL A 44 5.10 -27.01 5.37
C VAL A 44 4.78 -26.31 6.70
N CYS A 45 3.97 -25.26 6.65
CA CYS A 45 3.32 -24.67 7.82
C CYS A 45 1.80 -24.80 7.72
N LEU A 46 1.18 -25.43 8.71
CA LEU A 46 -0.27 -25.48 8.87
C LEU A 46 -0.72 -24.39 9.84
N LEU A 47 -1.69 -23.58 9.42
CA LEU A 47 -2.30 -22.51 10.21
C LEU A 47 -3.74 -22.89 10.57
N GLU A 48 -4.05 -22.93 11.86
CA GLU A 48 -5.39 -23.26 12.38
C GLU A 48 -5.98 -22.11 13.20
N LYS A 49 -7.24 -21.74 12.95
CA LYS A 49 -7.94 -20.66 13.65
C LYS A 49 -8.17 -21.01 15.12
N GLY A 50 -8.57 -22.25 15.40
CA GLY A 50 -8.90 -22.70 16.75
C GLY A 50 -7.68 -23.15 17.56
N ARG A 51 -7.91 -23.42 18.84
CA ARG A 51 -6.93 -24.03 19.74
C ARG A 51 -6.86 -25.55 19.56
N ARG A 52 -5.90 -26.18 20.22
CA ARG A 52 -5.84 -27.64 20.38
C ARG A 52 -6.80 -28.09 21.48
N TRP A 53 -7.57 -29.15 21.21
CA TRP A 53 -8.52 -29.74 22.15
C TRP A 53 -8.04 -31.13 22.56
N GLU A 54 -7.85 -31.34 23.86
CA GLU A 54 -7.53 -32.65 24.43
C GLU A 54 -8.80 -33.34 24.96
N ALA A 55 -8.70 -34.64 25.27
CA ALA A 55 -9.85 -35.44 25.72
C ALA A 55 -10.58 -34.81 26.93
N GLN A 56 -9.83 -34.23 27.88
CA GLN A 56 -10.39 -33.56 29.06
C GLN A 56 -11.06 -32.21 28.77
N ASP A 57 -10.78 -31.58 27.62
CA ASP A 57 -11.32 -30.27 27.27
C ASP A 57 -12.73 -30.36 26.67
N PHE A 58 -13.12 -31.54 26.17
CA PHE A 58 -14.41 -31.70 25.51
C PHE A 58 -15.58 -31.58 26.49
N PRO A 59 -16.65 -30.85 26.11
CA PRO A 59 -17.81 -30.70 26.98
C PRO A 59 -18.43 -32.03 27.38
N THR A 60 -18.58 -32.23 28.69
CA THR A 60 -19.24 -33.42 29.28
C THR A 60 -20.60 -33.09 29.87
N ASN A 61 -20.93 -31.80 30.03
CA ASN A 61 -22.20 -31.32 30.56
C ASN A 61 -22.65 -30.02 29.87
N THR A 62 -23.91 -29.65 30.09
CA THR A 62 -24.57 -28.49 29.45
C THR A 62 -23.87 -27.16 29.73
N PHE A 63 -23.31 -26.95 30.92
CA PHE A 63 -22.64 -25.69 31.26
C PHE A 63 -21.34 -25.53 30.46
N GLN A 64 -20.54 -26.59 30.37
CA GLN A 64 -19.32 -26.60 29.54
C GLN A 64 -19.63 -26.43 28.05
N MET A 65 -20.78 -26.93 27.58
CA MET A 65 -21.20 -26.74 26.20
C MET A 65 -21.43 -25.26 25.87
N PHE A 66 -22.04 -24.48 26.77
CA PHE A 66 -22.25 -23.05 26.54
C PHE A 66 -20.94 -22.27 26.39
N SER A 67 -19.86 -22.66 27.07
CA SER A 67 -18.54 -22.06 26.88
C SER A 67 -17.82 -22.52 25.60
N ALA A 68 -18.29 -23.60 24.97
CA ALA A 68 -17.70 -24.19 23.77
C ALA A 68 -18.46 -23.84 22.48
N VAL A 69 -19.45 -22.95 22.53
CA VAL A 69 -20.27 -22.54 21.39
C VAL A 69 -20.13 -21.03 21.13
N GLN A 70 -19.89 -20.69 19.87
CA GLN A 70 -20.08 -19.35 19.33
C GLN A 70 -21.32 -19.33 18.44
N ILE A 71 -22.17 -18.32 18.61
CA ILE A 71 -23.37 -18.12 17.79
C ILE A 71 -23.23 -16.79 17.07
N GLU A 72 -23.33 -16.82 15.75
CA GLU A 72 -23.38 -15.65 14.87
C GLU A 72 -24.76 -15.62 14.20
N ASP A 73 -25.63 -14.71 14.66
CA ASP A 73 -26.94 -14.47 14.07
C ASP A 73 -26.84 -13.32 13.09
N ARG A 74 -26.78 -13.66 11.79
CA ARG A 74 -26.68 -12.69 10.70
C ARG A 74 -27.98 -11.92 10.46
N THR A 75 -29.11 -12.49 10.86
CA THR A 75 -30.42 -11.85 10.73
C THR A 75 -30.56 -10.67 11.70
N LEU A 76 -29.99 -10.83 12.90
CA LEU A 76 -30.03 -9.82 13.97
C LEU A 76 -28.73 -9.01 14.08
N GLY A 77 -27.66 -9.39 13.37
CA GLY A 77 -26.36 -8.72 13.42
C GLY A 77 -25.63 -8.87 14.75
N VAL A 78 -25.84 -9.98 15.49
CA VAL A 78 -25.27 -10.20 16.83
C VAL A 78 -24.41 -11.46 16.88
N SER A 79 -23.30 -11.40 17.63
CA SER A 79 -22.42 -12.52 17.91
C SER A 79 -22.28 -12.74 19.41
N PHE A 80 -22.34 -14.00 19.85
CA PHE A 80 -22.19 -14.40 21.25
C PHE A 80 -21.20 -15.57 21.38
N GLY A 81 -20.39 -15.56 22.44
CA GLY A 81 -19.41 -16.61 22.75
C GLY A 81 -17.98 -16.35 22.27
N PRO A 82 -17.00 -17.17 22.68
CA PRO A 82 -15.59 -17.03 22.30
C PRO A 82 -15.31 -17.29 20.81
N LYS A 83 -14.34 -16.60 20.21
CA LYS A 83 -13.99 -16.73 18.77
C LYS A 83 -13.32 -18.05 18.40
N ASP A 84 -12.70 -18.69 19.39
CA ASP A 84 -11.98 -19.97 19.32
C ASP A 84 -12.84 -21.13 19.84
N ALA A 85 -14.12 -20.89 20.14
CA ALA A 85 -15.05 -21.89 20.62
C ALA A 85 -15.21 -23.05 19.62
N LEU A 86 -15.31 -24.27 20.15
CA LEU A 86 -15.33 -25.51 19.39
C LEU A 86 -16.44 -25.55 18.32
N TYR A 87 -17.64 -25.07 18.64
CA TYR A 87 -18.75 -24.97 17.70
C TYR A 87 -18.94 -23.53 17.23
N GLN A 88 -19.08 -23.37 15.93
CA GLN A 88 -19.36 -22.10 15.26
C GLN A 88 -20.73 -22.24 14.59
N LEU A 89 -21.75 -21.63 15.18
CA LEU A 89 -23.14 -21.67 14.71
C LEU A 89 -23.46 -20.41 13.91
N TYR A 90 -23.79 -20.59 12.64
CA TYR A 90 -24.19 -19.53 11.73
C TYR A 90 -25.69 -19.62 11.49
N ARG A 91 -26.44 -18.66 12.03
CA ARG A 91 -27.87 -18.54 11.79
C ARG A 91 -28.12 -17.44 10.76
N GLN A 92 -28.86 -17.79 9.72
CA GLN A 92 -29.32 -16.84 8.72
C GLN A 92 -30.72 -17.21 8.26
N ASP A 93 -31.66 -16.27 8.43
CA ASP A 93 -33.07 -16.45 8.07
C ASP A 93 -33.67 -17.73 8.69
N ASP A 94 -34.14 -18.65 7.85
CA ASP A 94 -34.72 -19.94 8.22
C ASP A 94 -33.71 -21.10 8.20
N SER A 95 -32.41 -20.81 8.28
CA SER A 95 -31.34 -21.82 8.19
C SER A 95 -30.27 -21.70 9.28
N LEU A 96 -29.71 -22.85 9.63
CA LEU A 96 -28.66 -22.99 10.64
C LEU A 96 -27.54 -23.88 10.08
N ALA A 97 -26.31 -23.37 10.09
CA ALA A 97 -25.12 -24.15 9.79
C ALA A 97 -24.21 -24.23 11.03
N ALA A 98 -23.71 -25.43 11.34
CA ALA A 98 -22.77 -25.64 12.43
C ALA A 98 -21.43 -26.17 11.91
N MET A 99 -20.35 -25.52 12.30
CA MET A 99 -18.97 -25.85 11.93
C MET A 99 -18.13 -26.06 13.20
N ALA A 100 -17.04 -26.81 13.09
CA ALA A 100 -16.11 -27.00 14.19
C ALA A 100 -14.84 -26.14 14.03
N CYS A 101 -14.29 -25.64 15.14
CA CYS A 101 -13.09 -24.81 15.18
C CYS A 101 -12.08 -25.41 16.18
N GLY A 102 -10.90 -25.78 15.69
CA GLY A 102 -9.87 -26.43 16.49
C GLY A 102 -8.94 -27.31 15.64
N LEU A 103 -7.80 -27.68 16.21
CA LEU A 103 -6.81 -28.53 15.53
C LEU A 103 -7.40 -29.93 15.24
N GLY A 104 -7.81 -30.17 14.00
CA GLY A 104 -8.55 -31.35 13.54
C GLY A 104 -9.91 -31.03 12.88
N GLY A 105 -10.39 -29.78 13.03
CA GLY A 105 -11.64 -29.29 12.45
C GLY A 105 -12.85 -30.15 12.80
N GLY A 106 -13.72 -30.39 11.81
CA GLY A 106 -14.96 -31.18 11.98
C GLY A 106 -14.76 -32.61 12.49
N SER A 107 -13.57 -33.20 12.32
CA SER A 107 -13.27 -34.56 12.81
C SER A 107 -13.30 -34.66 14.33
N LEU A 108 -13.04 -33.54 15.03
CA LEU A 108 -13.06 -33.47 16.50
C LEU A 108 -14.45 -33.72 17.08
N VAL A 109 -15.53 -33.36 16.37
CA VAL A 109 -16.90 -33.36 16.88
C VAL A 109 -17.91 -34.12 16.02
N ASN A 110 -17.51 -34.65 14.87
CA ASN A 110 -18.41 -35.52 14.12
C ASN A 110 -18.57 -36.90 14.79
N ALA A 111 -19.55 -37.68 14.31
CA ALA A 111 -19.82 -39.03 14.81
C ALA A 111 -18.86 -40.11 14.28
N GLY A 112 -17.87 -39.75 13.45
CA GLY A 112 -16.93 -40.69 12.83
C GLY A 112 -17.50 -41.55 11.69
N VAL A 113 -18.77 -41.36 11.31
CA VAL A 113 -19.43 -42.14 10.25
C VAL A 113 -18.73 -41.95 8.91
N THR A 114 -18.26 -43.05 8.35
CA THR A 114 -17.50 -43.09 7.09
C THR A 114 -18.21 -44.01 6.11
N LEU A 115 -18.81 -43.41 5.08
CA LEU A 115 -19.53 -44.14 4.05
C LEU A 115 -18.87 -43.89 2.68
N PRO A 116 -18.72 -44.93 1.83
CA PRO A 116 -18.24 -44.80 0.46
C PRO A 116 -19.06 -43.81 -0.35
N THR A 117 -18.41 -43.10 -1.27
CA THR A 117 -19.08 -42.07 -2.07
C THR A 117 -20.10 -42.72 -3.02
N PRO A 118 -21.41 -42.37 -2.96
CA PRO A 118 -22.42 -43.04 -3.76
C PRO A 118 -22.17 -42.92 -5.26
N VAL A 119 -22.40 -44.01 -5.99
CA VAL A 119 -22.30 -44.01 -7.47
C VAL A 119 -23.20 -42.95 -8.10
N ARG A 120 -24.37 -42.69 -7.51
CA ARG A 120 -25.29 -41.64 -7.96
C ARG A 120 -24.64 -40.26 -7.91
N THR A 121 -23.88 -39.95 -6.86
CA THR A 121 -23.15 -38.69 -6.72
C THR A 121 -22.06 -38.57 -7.79
N ARG A 122 -21.30 -39.65 -8.01
CA ARG A 122 -20.24 -39.67 -9.05
C ARG A 122 -20.78 -39.54 -10.48
N ARG A 123 -22.05 -39.87 -10.70
CA ARG A 123 -22.75 -39.71 -11.99
C ARG A 123 -23.41 -38.35 -12.17
N ASP A 124 -23.38 -37.46 -11.16
CA ASP A 124 -23.89 -36.09 -11.32
C ASP A 124 -23.11 -35.39 -12.44
N PRO A 125 -23.76 -34.68 -13.39
CA PRO A 125 -23.07 -34.00 -14.48
C PRO A 125 -22.02 -32.97 -14.04
N ARG A 126 -22.15 -32.44 -12.82
CA ARG A 126 -21.20 -31.48 -12.22
C ARG A 126 -19.97 -32.17 -11.62
N TRP A 127 -20.01 -33.49 -11.42
CA TRP A 127 -18.88 -34.25 -10.89
C TRP A 127 -17.72 -34.27 -11.90
N PRO A 128 -16.47 -34.02 -11.49
CA PRO A 128 -15.33 -34.06 -12.40
C PRO A 128 -15.10 -35.46 -12.95
N LYS A 129 -15.11 -35.58 -14.28
CA LYS A 129 -14.81 -36.85 -14.96
C LYS A 129 -13.38 -37.32 -14.70
N ASP A 130 -12.44 -36.40 -14.56
CA ASP A 130 -11.03 -36.72 -14.27
C ASP A 130 -10.85 -37.47 -12.96
N TRP A 131 -11.76 -37.27 -11.99
CA TRP A 131 -11.70 -37.95 -10.70
C TRP A 131 -12.04 -39.44 -10.80
N GLU A 132 -12.81 -39.87 -11.79
CA GLU A 132 -13.28 -41.27 -11.88
C GLU A 132 -12.15 -42.28 -11.95
N ARG A 133 -11.03 -41.93 -12.61
CA ARG A 133 -9.90 -42.83 -12.84
C ARG A 133 -9.23 -43.30 -11.54
N ASP A 134 -9.04 -42.37 -10.61
CA ASP A 134 -8.23 -42.59 -9.41
C ASP A 134 -9.07 -42.58 -8.12
N TRP A 135 -10.39 -42.35 -8.21
CA TRP A 135 -11.27 -42.20 -7.04
C TRP A 135 -11.16 -43.37 -6.06
N GLU A 136 -11.25 -44.60 -6.55
CA GLU A 136 -11.27 -45.80 -5.70
C GLU A 136 -9.93 -46.01 -4.97
N VAL A 137 -8.82 -45.72 -5.63
CA VAL A 137 -7.47 -45.78 -5.03
C VAL A 137 -7.32 -44.74 -3.93
N CYS A 138 -7.77 -43.50 -4.20
CA CYS A 138 -7.74 -42.42 -3.22
C CYS A 138 -8.71 -42.66 -2.05
N GLU A 139 -9.88 -43.25 -2.30
CA GLU A 139 -10.87 -43.58 -1.27
C GLU A 139 -10.34 -44.69 -0.35
N TYR A 140 -9.64 -45.68 -0.90
CA TYR A 140 -8.94 -46.71 -0.14
C TYR A 140 -7.79 -46.14 0.71
N SER A 141 -6.97 -45.27 0.12
CA SER A 141 -5.90 -44.55 0.83
C SER A 141 -6.46 -43.74 2.01
N ALA A 142 -7.53 -42.99 1.76
CA ALA A 142 -8.18 -42.17 2.78
C ALA A 142 -8.78 -43.02 3.91
N SER A 143 -9.45 -44.11 3.56
CA SER A 143 -10.02 -45.07 4.52
C SER A 143 -8.96 -45.69 5.43
N THR A 144 -7.80 -46.04 4.86
CA THR A 144 -6.66 -46.62 5.59
C THR A 144 -6.06 -45.62 6.57
N MET A 145 -5.78 -44.40 6.12
CA MET A 145 -5.22 -43.34 6.98
C MET A 145 -6.17 -42.94 8.10
N LEU A 146 -7.49 -42.94 7.85
CA LEU A 146 -8.52 -42.65 8.86
C LEU A 146 -8.78 -43.82 9.83
N ARG A 147 -8.17 -44.99 9.60
CA ARG A 147 -8.29 -46.19 10.44
C ARG A 147 -9.77 -46.55 10.72
N ILE A 148 -10.53 -46.69 9.64
CA ILE A 148 -11.95 -47.00 9.72
C ILE A 148 -12.13 -48.44 10.24
N GLN A 149 -13.06 -48.64 11.16
CA GLN A 149 -13.36 -49.96 11.75
C GLN A 149 -14.86 -50.23 11.68
N ASP A 150 -15.22 -51.51 11.59
CA ASP A 150 -16.62 -51.95 11.71
C ASP A 150 -17.07 -51.84 13.17
N VAL A 151 -18.35 -51.51 13.37
CA VAL A 151 -18.92 -51.51 14.72
C VAL A 151 -19.04 -52.96 15.21
N PRO A 152 -18.44 -53.33 16.37
CA PRO A 152 -18.28 -54.73 16.77
C PRO A 152 -19.59 -55.41 17.18
N VAL A 153 -20.57 -54.63 17.63
CA VAL A 153 -21.86 -55.13 18.13
C VAL A 153 -23.00 -54.23 17.67
N LYS A 154 -24.21 -54.80 17.61
CA LYS A 154 -25.41 -54.05 17.27
C LYS A 154 -26.10 -53.52 18.52
N PHE A 155 -26.14 -52.20 18.68
CA PHE A 155 -26.71 -51.55 19.86
C PHE A 155 -28.23 -51.56 19.87
N LYS A 156 -28.83 -51.39 21.06
CA LYS A 156 -30.27 -51.52 21.29
C LYS A 156 -31.13 -50.60 20.40
N LYS A 157 -30.74 -49.32 20.26
CA LYS A 157 -31.43 -48.36 19.38
C LYS A 157 -31.47 -48.82 17.93
N ASP A 158 -30.42 -49.49 17.45
CA ASP A 158 -30.32 -49.95 16.06
C ASP A 158 -31.21 -51.17 15.84
N LYS A 159 -31.20 -52.14 16.76
CA LYS A 159 -32.10 -53.30 16.75
C LYS A 159 -33.57 -52.87 16.64
N ILE A 160 -33.97 -51.90 17.48
CA ILE A 160 -35.34 -51.35 17.49
C ILE A 160 -35.65 -50.60 16.20
N MET A 161 -34.70 -49.82 15.67
CA MET A 161 -34.88 -49.11 14.41
C MET A 161 -35.05 -50.06 13.22
N ASP A 162 -34.30 -51.17 13.17
CA ASP A 162 -34.49 -52.20 12.14
C ASP A 162 -35.86 -52.87 12.22
N GLU A 163 -36.33 -53.19 13.43
CA GLU A 163 -37.67 -53.74 13.66
C GLU A 163 -38.77 -52.77 13.23
N ALA A 164 -38.63 -51.48 13.59
CA ALA A 164 -39.58 -50.44 13.20
C ALA A 164 -39.57 -50.22 11.68
N LEU A 165 -38.41 -50.32 11.03
CA LEU A 165 -38.28 -50.09 9.60
C LEU A 165 -38.76 -51.30 8.78
N GLY A 166 -38.48 -52.54 9.19
CA GLY A 166 -38.98 -53.78 8.55
C GLY A 166 -38.71 -53.88 7.03
N LYS A 167 -39.12 -54.99 6.38
CA LYS A 167 -38.96 -55.17 4.91
C LYS A 167 -39.86 -54.25 4.07
N GLU A 168 -40.87 -53.61 4.66
CA GLU A 168 -41.93 -52.89 3.96
C GLU A 168 -41.67 -51.37 3.77
N SER A 169 -40.58 -50.81 4.31
CA SER A 169 -40.39 -49.34 4.35
C SER A 169 -39.69 -48.71 3.15
N GLY A 170 -39.20 -49.50 2.19
CA GLY A 170 -38.42 -49.00 1.04
C GLY A 170 -37.07 -48.37 1.42
N LEU A 171 -36.62 -48.61 2.66
CA LEU A 171 -35.32 -48.25 3.23
C LEU A 171 -34.46 -49.51 3.32
N ILE A 172 -33.23 -49.42 2.81
CA ILE A 172 -32.24 -50.50 2.85
C ILE A 172 -31.20 -50.12 3.91
N CYS A 173 -30.84 -51.07 4.78
CA CYS A 173 -29.70 -50.96 5.69
C CYS A 173 -28.49 -51.59 4.98
N PRO A 174 -27.60 -50.80 4.36
CA PRO A 174 -26.49 -51.33 3.59
C PRO A 174 -25.32 -51.59 4.53
N GLU A 175 -25.09 -52.86 4.88
CA GLU A 175 -23.93 -53.34 5.66
C GLU A 175 -23.70 -52.64 7.03
N PRO A 176 -22.87 -53.18 7.94
CA PRO A 176 -22.52 -52.46 9.16
C PRO A 176 -21.79 -51.14 8.82
N VAL A 177 -22.18 -50.06 9.49
CA VAL A 177 -21.58 -48.73 9.30
C VAL A 177 -20.14 -48.73 9.79
N LYS A 178 -19.22 -48.19 8.98
CA LYS A 178 -17.80 -48.02 9.37
C LYS A 178 -17.59 -46.69 10.08
N LEU A 179 -16.81 -46.71 11.16
CA LEU A 179 -16.52 -45.54 11.98
C LEU A 179 -15.01 -45.29 12.10
N THR A 180 -14.61 -44.02 12.18
CA THR A 180 -13.24 -43.62 12.57
C THR A 180 -13.10 -43.64 14.09
N VAL A 181 -13.26 -44.82 14.69
CA VAL A 181 -13.24 -45.04 16.14
C VAL A 181 -12.44 -46.31 16.41
N ASN A 182 -11.64 -46.30 17.47
CA ASN A 182 -10.89 -47.47 17.92
C ASN A 182 -11.79 -48.37 18.79
N PHE A 183 -12.01 -49.61 18.35
CA PHE A 183 -12.72 -50.65 19.09
C PHE A 183 -11.79 -51.75 19.62
N ASP A 184 -10.50 -51.72 19.30
CA ASP A 184 -9.55 -52.73 19.74
C ASP A 184 -9.29 -52.62 21.26
N ILE A 185 -9.32 -53.76 21.96
CA ILE A 185 -8.95 -53.86 23.37
C ILE A 185 -7.42 -54.04 23.41
N GLU A 186 -6.67 -53.16 24.09
CA GLU A 186 -5.20 -53.31 24.22
C GLU A 186 -4.86 -54.67 24.87
N ASP A 187 -4.30 -55.60 24.08
CA ASP A 187 -3.51 -56.72 24.59
C ASP A 187 -2.13 -56.16 24.99
N GLN A 188 -1.81 -56.15 26.28
CA GLN A 188 -0.64 -55.44 26.84
C GLN A 188 0.74 -56.06 26.50
N MET A 189 0.86 -56.97 25.54
CA MET A 189 2.12 -57.66 25.28
C MET A 189 2.38 -57.82 23.77
N TYR A 190 3.10 -56.86 23.17
CA TYR A 190 4.27 -57.04 22.29
C TYR A 190 4.46 -55.86 21.30
N ASN A 191 5.55 -55.11 21.51
CA ASN A 191 6.40 -54.40 20.53
C ASN A 191 5.81 -53.36 19.53
N SER A 192 6.06 -52.07 19.83
CA SER A 192 7.16 -51.25 19.27
C SER A 192 6.77 -49.83 18.82
N LYS A 193 7.62 -48.87 19.23
CA LYS A 193 7.68 -47.42 18.93
C LYS A 193 6.55 -46.55 19.50
N LYS A 194 6.96 -45.46 20.17
CA LYS A 194 6.17 -44.43 20.86
C LYS A 194 5.14 -43.72 19.95
N SER A 195 4.09 -44.39 19.48
CA SER A 195 2.87 -43.73 19.00
C SER A 195 1.87 -43.60 20.15
N GLN A 196 1.15 -42.48 20.20
CA GLN A 196 0.17 -42.15 21.24
C GLN A 196 -0.72 -43.35 21.58
N LYS A 197 -0.77 -43.75 22.86
CA LYS A 197 -1.74 -44.73 23.35
C LYS A 197 -3.15 -44.20 23.08
N MET A 198 -3.89 -44.88 22.22
CA MET A 198 -5.29 -44.61 21.97
C MET A 198 -6.13 -45.59 22.78
N ASP A 199 -7.11 -45.07 23.51
CA ASP A 199 -8.00 -45.91 24.30
C ASP A 199 -9.08 -46.56 23.42
N SER A 200 -9.69 -47.63 23.91
CA SER A 200 -10.82 -48.27 23.26
C SER A 200 -12.12 -47.50 23.50
N CYS A 201 -13.01 -47.51 22.52
CA CYS A 201 -14.32 -46.88 22.62
C CYS A 201 -15.11 -47.46 23.79
N GLN A 202 -15.74 -46.59 24.58
CA GLN A 202 -16.56 -46.97 25.73
C GLN A 202 -18.07 -47.03 25.40
N ALA A 203 -18.46 -46.85 24.14
CA ALA A 203 -19.88 -46.82 23.71
C ALA A 203 -20.75 -45.79 24.48
N CYS A 204 -20.17 -44.65 24.86
CA CYS A 204 -20.79 -43.66 25.74
C CYS A 204 -21.77 -42.69 25.06
N GLY A 205 -21.88 -42.67 23.73
CA GLY A 205 -22.80 -41.79 23.01
C GLY A 205 -22.39 -40.32 22.87
N ASN A 206 -21.24 -39.89 23.41
CA ASN A 206 -20.81 -38.49 23.45
C ASN A 206 -19.89 -38.07 22.28
N CYS A 207 -19.83 -38.84 21.18
CA CYS A 207 -18.91 -38.56 20.07
C CYS A 207 -19.12 -37.17 19.46
N MET A 208 -20.38 -36.71 19.42
CA MET A 208 -20.78 -35.43 18.85
C MET A 208 -20.44 -34.20 19.71
N SER A 209 -20.07 -34.37 20.98
CA SER A 209 -19.51 -33.32 21.86
C SER A 209 -17.97 -33.29 21.85
N GLY A 210 -17.35 -34.16 21.05
CA GLY A 210 -15.94 -34.51 21.18
C GLY A 210 -15.72 -35.68 22.14
N CYS A 211 -14.75 -36.56 21.84
CA CYS A 211 -14.58 -37.83 22.55
C CYS A 211 -13.76 -37.63 23.84
N PRO A 212 -14.37 -37.74 25.05
CA PRO A 212 -13.66 -37.51 26.30
C PRO A 212 -12.80 -38.70 26.75
N TYR A 213 -12.85 -39.81 26.00
CA TYR A 213 -12.12 -41.06 26.27
C TYR A 213 -11.06 -41.33 25.21
N ASN A 214 -10.64 -40.32 24.45
CA ASN A 214 -9.54 -40.42 23.49
C ASN A 214 -9.67 -41.49 22.36
N ALA A 215 -10.81 -42.19 22.24
CA ALA A 215 -11.00 -43.33 21.34
C ALA A 215 -11.32 -42.99 19.87
N LYS A 216 -11.63 -41.73 19.55
CA LYS A 216 -11.95 -41.31 18.18
C LYS A 216 -10.68 -41.07 17.36
N ASN A 217 -10.60 -41.66 16.16
CA ASN A 217 -9.54 -41.47 15.15
C ASN A 217 -9.75 -40.16 14.38
N SER A 218 -9.75 -39.02 15.09
CA SER A 218 -9.83 -37.69 14.47
C SER A 218 -8.53 -37.34 13.72
N THR A 219 -8.57 -36.31 12.86
CA THR A 219 -7.44 -36.00 11.95
C THR A 219 -6.18 -35.53 12.69
N ASP A 220 -6.33 -34.98 13.89
CA ASP A 220 -5.25 -34.67 14.84
C ASP A 220 -4.48 -35.89 15.33
N LYS A 221 -5.07 -37.09 15.25
CA LYS A 221 -4.47 -38.38 15.67
C LYS A 221 -4.12 -39.31 14.50
N THR A 222 -4.51 -38.94 13.29
CA THR A 222 -4.24 -39.70 12.07
C THR A 222 -3.30 -38.91 11.17
N TYR A 223 -3.83 -38.19 10.17
CA TYR A 223 -3.04 -37.44 9.19
C TYR A 223 -2.07 -36.43 9.80
N LEU A 224 -2.52 -35.63 10.79
CA LEU A 224 -1.67 -34.58 11.36
C LEU A 224 -0.50 -35.15 12.17
N VAL A 225 -0.65 -36.33 12.79
CA VAL A 225 0.47 -37.02 13.44
C VAL A 225 1.53 -37.37 12.41
N SER A 226 1.13 -37.95 11.27
CA SER A 226 2.04 -38.26 10.16
C SER A 226 2.67 -37.00 9.57
N ALA A 227 1.91 -35.90 9.43
CA ALA A 227 2.43 -34.62 8.97
C ALA A 227 3.53 -34.06 9.89
N ILE A 228 3.28 -34.05 11.21
CA ILE A 228 4.25 -33.59 12.22
C ILE A 228 5.50 -34.48 12.20
N GLN A 229 5.33 -35.80 12.12
CA GLN A 229 6.46 -36.75 12.01
C GLN A 229 7.30 -36.51 10.75
N ALA A 230 6.69 -36.03 9.67
CA ALA A 230 7.35 -35.65 8.43
C ALA A 230 7.89 -34.20 8.43
N GLY A 231 7.81 -33.47 9.56
CA GLY A 231 8.38 -32.12 9.71
C GLY A 231 7.42 -30.95 9.48
N CYS A 232 6.10 -31.17 9.45
CA CYS A 232 5.11 -30.09 9.40
C CYS A 232 5.12 -29.25 10.68
N ILE A 233 5.19 -27.92 10.54
CA ILE A 233 5.03 -26.97 11.64
C ILE A 233 3.55 -26.57 11.74
N ILE A 234 2.96 -26.71 12.92
CA ILE A 234 1.55 -26.35 13.16
C ILE A 234 1.49 -25.12 14.06
N ARG A 235 0.69 -24.12 13.66
CA ARG A 235 0.37 -22.93 14.46
C ARG A 235 -1.14 -22.82 14.67
N THR A 236 -1.57 -23.00 15.91
CA THR A 236 -2.96 -22.81 16.34
C THR A 236 -3.24 -21.35 16.67
N GLU A 237 -4.52 -21.01 16.86
CA GLU A 237 -4.97 -19.65 17.18
C GLU A 237 -4.52 -18.60 16.14
N CYS A 238 -4.32 -19.05 14.91
CA CYS A 238 -3.85 -18.27 13.77
C CYS A 238 -4.96 -18.18 12.72
N ALA A 239 -5.78 -17.13 12.81
CA ALA A 239 -6.80 -16.84 11.82
C ALA A 239 -6.19 -16.18 10.57
N VAL A 240 -6.25 -16.84 9.41
CA VAL A 240 -5.87 -16.21 8.13
C VAL A 240 -6.99 -15.32 7.64
N GLN A 241 -6.64 -14.10 7.22
CA GLN A 241 -7.60 -13.12 6.70
C GLN A 241 -7.68 -13.18 5.17
N CYS A 242 -6.54 -13.09 4.50
CA CYS A 242 -6.47 -13.08 3.05
C CYS A 242 -5.11 -13.59 2.55
N VAL A 243 -5.07 -13.93 1.27
CA VAL A 243 -3.86 -14.30 0.53
C VAL A 243 -3.65 -13.35 -0.64
N VAL A 244 -2.43 -12.87 -0.82
CA VAL A 244 -2.10 -11.88 -1.86
C VAL A 244 -0.87 -12.34 -2.62
N ARG A 245 -0.89 -12.23 -3.95
CA ARG A 245 0.27 -12.50 -4.79
C ARG A 245 1.36 -11.47 -4.55
N ASN A 246 2.58 -11.93 -4.33
CA ASN A 246 3.77 -11.11 -4.17
C ASN A 246 4.21 -10.57 -5.55
N LEU A 247 4.36 -9.25 -5.69
CA LEU A 247 4.65 -8.59 -6.97
C LEU A 247 6.15 -8.59 -7.33
N ASP A 248 7.03 -8.71 -6.33
CA ASP A 248 8.48 -8.72 -6.55
C ASP A 248 8.97 -9.97 -7.31
N ASP A 249 8.10 -10.97 -7.51
CA ASP A 249 8.34 -12.17 -8.33
C ASP A 249 8.07 -11.92 -9.84
N THR A 250 7.47 -10.77 -10.19
CA THR A 250 7.17 -10.40 -11.60
C THR A 250 8.07 -9.30 -12.16
N CYS A 251 8.92 -8.69 -11.35
CA CYS A 251 9.96 -7.79 -11.84
C CYS A 251 11.14 -8.62 -12.36
N GLU A 252 11.05 -9.08 -13.61
CA GLU A 252 12.26 -9.33 -14.40
C GLU A 252 12.95 -7.97 -14.61
N VAL A 253 13.74 -7.56 -13.61
CA VAL A 253 14.72 -6.49 -13.82
C VAL A 253 15.76 -7.09 -14.76
N GLU A 254 15.65 -6.77 -16.06
CA GLU A 254 16.58 -7.21 -17.11
C GLU A 254 18.05 -6.83 -16.83
N GLU A 255 18.37 -6.10 -15.76
CA GLU A 255 19.74 -5.76 -15.40
C GLU A 255 20.02 -5.90 -13.89
N ALA A 256 19.91 -7.10 -13.33
CA ALA A 256 20.68 -7.51 -12.14
C ALA A 256 20.68 -9.04 -11.94
N LYS A 257 21.74 -9.72 -12.38
CA LYS A 257 21.96 -11.17 -12.14
C LYS A 257 22.30 -11.52 -10.67
N SER A 258 21.45 -11.11 -9.70
CA SER A 258 21.62 -11.47 -8.27
C SER A 258 20.37 -11.20 -7.39
N SER A 259 19.15 -11.54 -7.81
CA SER A 259 17.99 -11.51 -6.91
C SER A 259 17.64 -12.92 -6.42
N LYS A 260 17.68 -13.13 -5.10
CA LYS A 260 17.05 -14.30 -4.46
C LYS A 260 15.57 -14.29 -4.85
N LYS A 261 15.09 -15.32 -5.53
CA LYS A 261 13.69 -15.48 -5.89
C LYS A 261 12.82 -15.32 -4.65
N MET A 262 11.92 -14.34 -4.67
CA MET A 262 10.99 -14.11 -3.57
C MET A 262 9.83 -15.11 -3.67
N ARG A 263 9.33 -15.60 -2.53
CA ARG A 263 8.19 -16.52 -2.52
C ARG A 263 6.94 -15.86 -3.12
N ARG A 264 6.14 -16.65 -3.84
CA ARG A 264 5.02 -16.16 -4.68
C ARG A 264 3.84 -15.54 -3.92
N TRP A 265 3.57 -15.97 -2.68
CA TRP A 265 2.36 -15.64 -1.94
C TRP A 265 2.67 -15.04 -0.57
N LEU A 266 1.87 -14.04 -0.19
CA LEU A 266 1.79 -13.45 1.16
C LEU A 266 0.48 -13.90 1.81
N VAL A 267 0.57 -14.63 2.92
CA VAL A 267 -0.58 -15.11 3.70
C VAL A 267 -0.73 -14.25 4.95
N PHE A 268 -1.73 -13.37 4.97
CA PHE A 268 -1.92 -12.39 6.05
C PHE A 268 -2.64 -13.02 7.25
N LEU A 269 -2.01 -12.91 8.42
CA LEU A 269 -2.55 -13.31 9.72
C LEU A 269 -3.31 -12.15 10.38
N ASN A 270 -2.88 -10.93 10.08
CA ASN A 270 -3.55 -9.69 10.43
C ASN A 270 -3.14 -8.61 9.43
N GLU A 271 -3.51 -7.35 9.71
CA GLU A 271 -3.27 -6.21 8.82
C GLU A 271 -1.76 -5.89 8.59
N PHE A 272 -0.84 -6.43 9.40
CA PHE A 272 0.60 -6.16 9.31
C PHE A 272 1.47 -7.42 9.17
N ASP A 273 1.05 -8.52 9.80
CA ASP A 273 1.84 -9.74 9.89
C ASP A 273 1.36 -10.75 8.84
N TYR A 274 2.31 -11.25 8.06
CA TYR A 274 2.08 -12.25 7.03
C TYR A 274 3.20 -13.30 6.99
N VAL A 275 2.90 -14.44 6.37
CA VAL A 275 3.84 -15.53 6.10
C VAL A 275 4.07 -15.61 4.59
N LYS A 276 5.31 -15.87 4.15
CA LYS A 276 5.67 -16.01 2.73
C LYS A 276 5.66 -17.48 2.30
N SER A 277 5.09 -17.79 1.14
CA SER A 277 5.08 -19.17 0.60
C SER A 277 4.98 -19.26 -0.92
N ASP A 278 5.39 -20.39 -1.50
CA ASP A 278 5.21 -20.64 -2.94
C ASP A 278 3.89 -21.35 -3.25
N PHE A 279 3.44 -22.19 -2.31
CA PHE A 279 2.18 -22.92 -2.40
C PHE A 279 1.27 -22.56 -1.22
N VAL A 280 0.01 -22.27 -1.52
CA VAL A 280 -1.03 -21.97 -0.52
C VAL A 280 -2.20 -22.90 -0.76
N VAL A 281 -2.55 -23.68 0.26
CA VAL A 281 -3.67 -24.62 0.22
C VAL A 281 -4.76 -24.14 1.17
N LEU A 282 -5.90 -23.73 0.62
CA LEU A 282 -7.08 -23.33 1.37
C LEU A 282 -7.90 -24.57 1.75
N SER A 283 -8.04 -24.79 3.05
CA SER A 283 -8.86 -25.85 3.63
C SER A 283 -9.55 -25.38 4.93
N ALA A 284 -9.98 -24.12 4.97
CA ALA A 284 -10.58 -23.49 6.14
C ALA A 284 -12.07 -23.88 6.34
N GLY A 285 -12.55 -24.87 5.59
CA GLY A 285 -13.96 -25.25 5.51
C GLY A 285 -14.74 -24.29 4.62
N VAL A 286 -15.95 -24.68 4.22
CA VAL A 286 -16.73 -23.98 3.18
C VAL A 286 -16.83 -22.46 3.40
N PHE A 287 -17.19 -22.04 4.61
CA PHE A 287 -17.29 -20.61 4.92
C PHE A 287 -15.92 -19.92 5.05
N GLY A 288 -14.96 -20.58 5.69
CA GLY A 288 -13.63 -19.99 5.90
C GLY A 288 -12.88 -19.78 4.58
N THR A 289 -12.88 -20.79 3.72
CA THR A 289 -12.23 -20.76 2.41
C THR A 289 -12.85 -19.71 1.50
N ALA A 290 -14.19 -19.67 1.41
CA ALA A 290 -14.87 -18.64 0.63
C ALA A 290 -14.60 -17.22 1.17
N LYS A 291 -14.62 -17.05 2.50
CA LYS A 291 -14.31 -15.75 3.13
C LYS A 291 -12.90 -15.26 2.78
N ILE A 292 -11.89 -16.12 2.91
CA ILE A 292 -10.50 -15.79 2.57
C ILE A 292 -10.40 -15.36 1.10
N LEU A 293 -11.05 -16.09 0.20
CA LEU A 293 -11.06 -15.77 -1.24
C LEU A 293 -11.77 -14.45 -1.55
N PHE A 294 -12.92 -14.17 -0.91
CA PHE A 294 -13.59 -12.87 -1.05
C PHE A 294 -12.70 -11.72 -0.54
N GLU A 295 -12.05 -11.87 0.61
CA GLU A 295 -11.14 -10.85 1.14
C GLU A 295 -9.88 -10.66 0.28
N SER A 296 -9.39 -11.74 -0.33
CA SER A 296 -8.33 -11.70 -1.35
C SER A 296 -8.77 -10.99 -2.63
N GLN A 297 -10.01 -11.21 -3.08
CA GLN A 297 -10.57 -10.52 -4.24
C GLN A 297 -10.60 -9.01 -4.01
N MET A 298 -11.03 -8.58 -2.82
CA MET A 298 -11.00 -7.15 -2.45
C MET A 298 -9.59 -6.54 -2.48
N ARG A 299 -8.55 -7.38 -2.38
CA ARG A 299 -7.13 -7.01 -2.47
C ARG A 299 -6.51 -7.36 -3.83
N GLY A 300 -7.35 -7.45 -4.86
CA GLY A 300 -6.95 -7.55 -6.26
C GLY A 300 -6.51 -8.93 -6.72
N LEU A 301 -6.90 -10.00 -6.01
CA LEU A 301 -6.83 -11.34 -6.56
C LEU A 301 -7.98 -11.54 -7.56
N SER A 302 -7.65 -11.73 -8.83
CA SER A 302 -8.64 -12.03 -9.88
C SER A 302 -9.26 -13.40 -9.65
N LEU A 303 -10.58 -13.47 -9.41
CA LEU A 303 -11.27 -14.73 -9.12
C LEU A 303 -12.51 -14.89 -10.00
N SER A 304 -12.88 -16.14 -10.24
CA SER A 304 -14.13 -16.51 -10.93
C SER A 304 -15.35 -15.83 -10.30
N LYS A 305 -16.27 -15.37 -11.15
CA LYS A 305 -17.59 -14.84 -10.73
C LYS A 305 -18.48 -15.90 -10.09
N ARG A 306 -18.10 -17.18 -10.18
CA ARG A 306 -18.79 -18.32 -9.54
C ARG A 306 -18.38 -18.52 -8.09
N LEU A 307 -17.46 -17.72 -7.54
CA LEU A 307 -17.14 -17.73 -6.11
C LEU A 307 -18.40 -17.56 -5.26
N GLY A 308 -18.62 -18.51 -4.36
CA GLY A 308 -19.76 -18.61 -3.47
C GLY A 308 -20.98 -19.33 -4.06
N PHE A 309 -21.06 -19.60 -5.37
CA PHE A 309 -22.18 -20.33 -5.96
C PHE A 309 -22.01 -21.85 -5.81
N GLY A 310 -23.12 -22.58 -5.94
CA GLY A 310 -23.09 -24.05 -5.89
C GLY A 310 -23.10 -24.60 -4.47
N LEU A 311 -23.53 -23.80 -3.48
CA LEU A 311 -23.56 -24.23 -2.09
C LEU A 311 -24.61 -25.32 -1.89
N SER A 312 -24.20 -26.41 -1.26
CA SER A 312 -25.07 -27.49 -0.82
C SER A 312 -25.06 -27.58 0.72
N CYS A 313 -26.23 -27.85 1.29
CA CYS A 313 -26.39 -28.20 2.70
C CYS A 313 -26.48 -29.72 2.88
N ASN A 314 -26.20 -30.49 1.83
CA ASN A 314 -26.29 -31.94 1.74
C ASN A 314 -27.68 -32.48 2.10
N GLY A 315 -28.72 -31.67 1.87
CA GLY A 315 -30.11 -31.96 2.22
C GLY A 315 -30.32 -32.26 3.71
N ASN A 316 -29.49 -31.68 4.58
CA ASN A 316 -29.48 -31.98 6.01
C ASN A 316 -30.73 -31.46 6.75
N ASN A 317 -31.37 -32.37 7.47
CA ASN A 317 -32.49 -32.09 8.35
C ASN A 317 -32.30 -32.85 9.67
N VAL A 318 -32.63 -32.20 10.79
CA VAL A 318 -32.55 -32.81 12.12
C VAL A 318 -33.96 -32.91 12.68
N ALA A 319 -34.30 -34.14 13.08
CA ALA A 319 -35.54 -34.46 13.76
C ALA A 319 -35.23 -35.03 15.15
N TYR A 320 -36.11 -34.74 16.09
CA TYR A 320 -36.03 -35.19 17.46
C TYR A 320 -37.26 -36.02 17.80
N LEU A 321 -37.03 -37.29 18.13
CA LEU A 321 -38.05 -38.21 18.59
C LEU A 321 -38.08 -38.16 20.12
N ALA A 322 -39.20 -37.72 20.68
CA ALA A 322 -39.39 -37.67 22.12
C ALA A 322 -40.35 -38.76 22.59
N ARG A 323 -40.15 -39.29 23.81
CA ARG A 323 -41.06 -40.22 24.50
C ARG A 323 -41.43 -41.46 23.66
N SER A 324 -40.45 -42.07 23.01
CA SER A 324 -40.67 -43.38 22.37
C SER A 324 -41.22 -44.38 23.38
N ALA A 325 -42.21 -45.17 22.98
CA ALA A 325 -42.66 -46.32 23.77
C ALA A 325 -41.62 -47.45 23.74
N ALA A 326 -40.79 -47.49 22.69
CA ALA A 326 -39.69 -48.44 22.56
C ALA A 326 -38.47 -48.03 23.41
N PRO A 327 -37.75 -48.99 24.03
CA PRO A 327 -36.62 -48.72 24.92
C PRO A 327 -35.32 -48.46 24.15
N LEU A 328 -35.18 -47.24 23.60
CA LEU A 328 -34.10 -46.85 22.69
C LEU A 328 -32.70 -46.78 23.34
N ASN A 329 -32.57 -46.42 24.62
CA ASN A 329 -31.27 -46.16 25.28
C ASN A 329 -30.38 -45.14 24.50
N ALA A 330 -30.96 -44.08 23.93
CA ALA A 330 -30.26 -43.15 23.03
C ALA A 330 -29.87 -41.81 23.70
N CYS A 331 -29.46 -41.84 24.97
CA CYS A 331 -28.88 -40.71 25.70
C CYS A 331 -27.45 -41.02 26.12
N GLY A 332 -26.53 -40.06 25.98
CA GLY A 332 -25.12 -40.25 26.33
C GLY A 332 -24.90 -40.52 27.83
N LEU A 333 -23.84 -41.26 28.15
CA LEU A 333 -23.47 -41.66 29.51
C LEU A 333 -22.27 -40.87 30.03
N ASP A 334 -22.21 -40.66 31.34
CA ASP A 334 -21.01 -40.14 32.00
C ASP A 334 -20.08 -41.27 32.46
N ARG A 335 -18.92 -40.90 33.00
CA ARG A 335 -17.91 -41.87 33.48
C ARG A 335 -18.40 -42.72 34.66
N LYS A 336 -19.36 -42.24 35.45
CA LYS A 336 -19.89 -42.95 36.62
C LYS A 336 -20.89 -44.03 36.23
N GLN A 337 -21.62 -43.83 35.15
CA GLN A 337 -22.64 -44.76 34.62
C GLN A 337 -22.05 -45.90 33.79
N LEU A 338 -20.86 -45.75 33.20
CA LEU A 338 -20.25 -46.77 32.34
C LEU A 338 -20.00 -48.13 33.01
N PRO A 339 -19.50 -48.23 34.27
CA PRO A 339 -19.25 -49.51 34.92
C PRO A 339 -20.53 -50.30 35.25
N GLU A 340 -21.67 -49.61 35.34
CA GLU A 340 -22.96 -50.21 35.71
C GLU A 340 -23.66 -50.90 34.53
N MET A 341 -23.17 -50.70 33.30
CA MET A 341 -23.81 -51.17 32.07
C MET A 341 -22.83 -51.97 31.18
N PRO A 342 -23.18 -53.21 30.77
CA PRO A 342 -22.43 -53.98 29.77
C PRO A 342 -22.29 -53.22 28.45
N PHE A 343 -21.18 -53.42 27.72
CA PHE A 343 -20.87 -52.67 26.50
C PHE A 343 -22.01 -52.66 25.47
N GLU A 344 -22.68 -53.80 25.24
CA GLU A 344 -23.78 -53.95 24.27
C GLU A 344 -25.08 -53.24 24.67
N GLU A 345 -25.28 -52.99 25.97
CA GLU A 345 -26.48 -52.34 26.52
C GLU A 345 -26.35 -50.82 26.62
N ARG A 346 -25.11 -50.31 26.48
CA ARG A 346 -24.80 -48.88 26.41
C ARG A 346 -25.42 -48.25 25.14
N PRO A 347 -25.53 -46.91 25.07
CA PRO A 347 -26.08 -46.21 23.91
C PRO A 347 -25.37 -46.48 22.58
N GLY A 348 -24.08 -46.85 22.65
CA GLY A 348 -23.21 -47.02 21.49
C GLY A 348 -22.45 -45.75 21.13
N PRO A 349 -21.61 -45.77 20.07
CA PRO A 349 -21.18 -44.57 19.39
C PRO A 349 -22.39 -43.69 19.01
N SER A 350 -22.19 -42.37 18.86
CA SER A 350 -23.33 -41.47 18.62
C SER A 350 -24.16 -41.89 17.41
N ILE A 351 -23.54 -42.43 16.35
CA ILE A 351 -24.25 -43.04 15.21
C ILE A 351 -23.58 -44.40 14.94
N SER A 352 -24.40 -45.43 14.75
CA SER A 352 -23.96 -46.82 14.57
C SER A 352 -24.78 -47.58 13.52
N SER A 353 -25.84 -46.98 12.98
CA SER A 353 -26.62 -47.50 11.86
C SER A 353 -27.04 -46.37 10.90
N SER A 354 -27.19 -46.72 9.63
CA SER A 354 -27.54 -45.79 8.55
C SER A 354 -28.49 -46.47 7.57
N TYR A 355 -29.60 -45.82 7.24
CA TYR A 355 -30.68 -46.37 6.43
C TYR A 355 -30.85 -45.53 5.17
N ILE A 356 -30.67 -46.14 4.00
CA ILE A 356 -30.76 -45.45 2.71
C ILE A 356 -32.11 -45.71 2.07
N SER A 357 -32.84 -44.65 1.76
CA SER A 357 -34.13 -44.74 1.07
C SER A 357 -33.92 -44.95 -0.42
N SER A 358 -34.75 -45.81 -1.02
CA SER A 358 -34.93 -45.86 -2.49
C SER A 358 -35.31 -44.51 -3.11
N LEU A 359 -35.86 -43.59 -2.31
CA LEU A 359 -36.20 -42.22 -2.69
C LEU A 359 -35.00 -41.26 -2.72
N GLY A 360 -33.79 -41.72 -2.35
CA GLY A 360 -32.55 -40.94 -2.48
C GLY A 360 -32.19 -40.07 -1.27
N PHE A 361 -32.53 -40.48 -0.05
CA PHE A 361 -32.06 -39.82 1.18
C PHE A 361 -31.68 -40.85 2.24
N THR A 362 -30.82 -40.45 3.17
CA THR A 362 -30.27 -41.30 4.23
C THR A 362 -30.79 -40.85 5.59
N ILE A 363 -31.20 -41.79 6.43
CA ILE A 363 -31.62 -41.56 7.82
C ILE A 363 -30.63 -42.25 8.75
N GLN A 364 -30.23 -41.58 9.82
CA GLN A 364 -29.32 -42.10 10.84
C GLN A 364 -29.91 -41.91 12.23
N SER A 365 -29.83 -42.96 13.05
CA SER A 365 -30.23 -42.93 14.45
C SER A 365 -29.06 -42.43 15.31
N ALA A 366 -29.26 -41.28 15.96
CA ALA A 366 -28.23 -40.60 16.73
C ALA A 366 -28.54 -40.53 18.22
N VAL A 367 -27.53 -40.82 19.04
CA VAL A 367 -27.55 -40.62 20.51
C VAL A 367 -27.46 -39.14 20.82
N ILE A 368 -28.26 -38.66 21.76
CA ILE A 368 -28.19 -37.30 22.28
C ILE A 368 -27.01 -37.23 23.25
N PRO A 369 -25.94 -36.46 22.97
CA PRO A 369 -24.82 -36.34 23.89
C PRO A 369 -25.26 -35.71 25.20
N MET A 370 -24.69 -36.15 26.32
CA MET A 370 -25.07 -35.64 27.64
C MET A 370 -24.84 -34.13 27.78
N ALA A 371 -23.82 -33.59 27.10
CA ALA A 371 -23.50 -32.17 27.15
C ALA A 371 -24.49 -31.27 26.39
N PHE A 372 -25.39 -31.83 25.57
CA PHE A 372 -26.29 -31.02 24.76
C PHE A 372 -27.52 -30.60 25.57
N PRO A 373 -27.91 -29.31 25.59
CA PRO A 373 -29.08 -28.88 26.33
C PRO A 373 -30.36 -29.51 25.78
N CYS A 374 -31.11 -30.23 26.63
CA CYS A 374 -32.42 -30.80 26.27
C CYS A 374 -33.42 -29.75 25.74
N LEU A 375 -33.30 -28.49 26.18
CA LEU A 375 -34.14 -27.37 25.73
C LEU A 375 -33.98 -27.06 24.24
N LEU A 376 -32.81 -27.31 23.63
CA LEU A 376 -32.60 -27.10 22.19
C LEU A 376 -33.47 -28.02 21.33
N PHE A 377 -33.73 -29.23 21.82
CA PHE A 377 -34.51 -30.23 21.10
C PHE A 377 -36.01 -30.17 21.44
N LYS A 378 -36.36 -29.82 22.68
CA LYS A 378 -37.75 -29.73 23.18
C LYS A 378 -38.39 -28.33 23.07
N GLY A 379 -37.64 -27.27 22.73
CA GLY A 379 -37.99 -25.86 22.98
C GLY A 379 -38.14 -24.92 21.77
N ILE A 380 -37.48 -23.75 21.84
CA ILE A 380 -37.70 -22.55 20.99
C ILE A 380 -37.28 -22.78 19.52
N THR A 381 -36.46 -23.80 19.28
CA THR A 381 -35.85 -24.13 17.99
C THR A 381 -36.53 -25.28 17.25
N THR A 382 -37.64 -25.82 17.77
CA THR A 382 -38.37 -26.92 17.12
C THR A 382 -39.88 -26.69 17.05
N TYR A 383 -40.53 -27.23 16.02
CA TYR A 383 -41.99 -27.36 15.92
C TYR A 383 -42.39 -28.78 16.36
N GLY A 384 -43.29 -28.87 17.34
CA GLY A 384 -43.86 -30.16 17.75
C GLY A 384 -45.05 -30.52 16.88
N TRP A 385 -45.08 -31.75 16.38
CA TRP A 385 -46.23 -32.29 15.65
C TRP A 385 -46.91 -33.34 16.54
N PRO A 386 -47.89 -32.96 17.38
CA PRO A 386 -48.73 -33.95 18.05
C PRO A 386 -49.60 -34.66 17.00
N ILE A 387 -49.77 -35.96 17.16
CA ILE A 387 -50.66 -36.75 16.31
C ILE A 387 -52.10 -36.35 16.64
N GLY A 388 -52.74 -35.53 15.80
CA GLY A 388 -54.20 -35.28 15.82
C GLY A 388 -54.73 -33.96 16.41
N TYR A 389 -53.92 -32.93 16.68
CA TYR A 389 -54.40 -31.66 17.27
C TYR A 389 -53.78 -30.39 16.63
N GLY A 390 -54.45 -29.24 16.80
CA GLY A 390 -54.10 -27.95 16.17
C GLY A 390 -52.98 -27.15 16.85
N ILE A 391 -52.57 -26.02 16.25
CA ILE A 391 -51.39 -25.21 16.61
C ILE A 391 -51.41 -24.70 18.07
N LEU A 392 -52.58 -24.38 18.62
CA LEU A 392 -52.74 -23.87 20.00
C LEU A 392 -52.49 -24.93 21.08
N ASP A 393 -52.86 -26.19 20.84
CA ASP A 393 -52.59 -27.30 21.77
C ASP A 393 -51.10 -27.63 21.89
N SER A 394 -50.33 -27.36 20.83
CA SER A 394 -48.87 -27.55 20.82
C SER A 394 -48.13 -26.61 21.77
N ILE A 395 -48.67 -25.43 22.09
CA ILE A 395 -48.05 -24.44 23.01
C ILE A 395 -48.28 -24.85 24.47
N ILE A 396 -49.51 -25.26 24.81
CA ILE A 396 -49.88 -25.74 26.15
C ILE A 396 -49.14 -27.03 26.49
N HIS A 397 -49.00 -27.94 25.52
CA HIS A 397 -48.17 -29.14 25.69
C HIS A 397 -46.68 -28.82 25.84
N LYS A 398 -46.11 -27.86 25.10
CA LYS A 398 -44.69 -27.44 25.25
C LYS A 398 -44.32 -27.05 26.68
N VAL A 399 -45.20 -26.34 27.39
CA VAL A 399 -44.95 -25.87 28.77
C VAL A 399 -45.03 -27.02 29.78
N LYS A 400 -46.02 -27.93 29.66
CA LYS A 400 -46.10 -29.13 30.52
C LYS A 400 -44.94 -30.11 30.31
N HIS A 401 -44.32 -30.09 29.12
CA HIS A 401 -43.34 -31.09 28.68
C HIS A 401 -41.87 -30.74 29.01
N LEU A 402 -41.59 -29.51 29.47
CA LEU A 402 -40.26 -29.10 29.93
C LEU A 402 -39.82 -29.79 31.23
N PHE A 403 -40.76 -30.37 31.99
CA PHE A 403 -40.56 -30.81 33.38
C PHE A 403 -40.69 -32.33 33.64
N SER A 404 -40.87 -33.20 32.63
CA SER A 404 -40.95 -34.66 32.85
C SER A 404 -39.60 -35.38 32.62
N GLN A 405 -39.17 -36.22 33.58
CA GLN A 405 -37.80 -36.77 33.64
C GLN A 405 -37.58 -38.18 33.03
N THR A 406 -38.61 -38.89 32.57
CA THR A 406 -38.45 -40.24 31.98
C THR A 406 -38.90 -40.26 30.52
N SER A 407 -37.98 -40.04 29.58
CA SER A 407 -38.29 -40.10 28.16
C SER A 407 -37.19 -40.82 27.35
N GLN A 408 -37.60 -41.88 26.64
CA GLN A 408 -36.76 -42.60 25.67
C GLN A 408 -36.67 -41.76 24.40
N ASP A 409 -35.71 -40.85 24.37
CA ASP A 409 -35.54 -39.85 23.31
C ASP A 409 -34.39 -40.22 22.36
N MET A 410 -34.47 -39.78 21.10
CA MET A 410 -33.41 -40.02 20.10
C MET A 410 -33.40 -38.90 19.04
N VAL A 411 -32.24 -38.64 18.45
CA VAL A 411 -32.12 -37.75 17.28
C VAL A 411 -32.13 -38.57 16.00
N LEU A 412 -32.87 -38.12 15.00
CA LEU A 412 -32.87 -38.65 13.64
C LEU A 412 -32.20 -37.62 12.74
N ASN A 413 -30.99 -37.94 12.27
CA ASN A 413 -30.26 -37.12 11.31
C ASN A 413 -30.62 -37.60 9.89
N VAL A 414 -31.05 -36.69 9.03
CA VAL A 414 -31.47 -37.00 7.66
C VAL A 414 -30.65 -36.19 6.68
N MET A 415 -30.17 -36.82 5.61
CA MET A 415 -29.36 -36.21 4.54
C MET A 415 -29.92 -36.63 3.19
N GLY A 416 -29.76 -35.83 2.14
CA GLY A 416 -30.24 -36.18 0.81
C GLY A 416 -29.72 -35.28 -0.28
N TYR A 417 -30.22 -35.47 -1.49
CA TYR A 417 -29.80 -34.66 -2.64
C TYR A 417 -30.61 -33.36 -2.71
N ASP A 418 -29.98 -32.25 -2.32
CA ASP A 418 -30.46 -30.89 -2.59
C ASP A 418 -29.98 -30.41 -3.97
N ASP A 419 -30.59 -29.34 -4.48
CA ASP A 419 -30.33 -28.85 -5.85
C ASP A 419 -28.93 -28.21 -6.00
N GLY A 420 -28.27 -27.88 -4.88
CA GLY A 420 -26.97 -27.20 -4.88
C GLY A 420 -27.02 -25.79 -5.49
N ASP A 421 -28.19 -25.15 -5.45
CA ASP A 421 -28.46 -23.79 -5.94
C ASP A 421 -28.20 -22.72 -4.85
N GLY A 422 -27.69 -23.10 -3.69
CA GLY A 422 -27.34 -22.19 -2.61
C GLY A 422 -26.17 -21.27 -2.98
N LYS A 423 -26.03 -20.19 -2.19
CA LYS A 423 -25.03 -19.15 -2.46
C LYS A 423 -24.40 -18.61 -1.19
N LEU A 424 -23.08 -18.38 -1.23
CA LEU A 424 -22.33 -17.57 -0.28
C LEU A 424 -22.16 -16.16 -0.84
N ALA A 425 -22.34 -15.17 0.01
CA ALA A 425 -22.11 -13.77 -0.30
C ALA A 425 -21.23 -13.13 0.79
N PHE A 426 -20.45 -12.13 0.40
CA PHE A 426 -19.58 -11.39 1.30
C PHE A 426 -20.11 -9.96 1.46
N GLN A 427 -20.43 -9.57 2.69
CA GLN A 427 -20.83 -8.20 3.00
C GLN A 427 -19.57 -7.34 3.17
N LYS A 428 -19.32 -6.46 2.18
CA LYS A 428 -18.10 -5.63 2.11
C LYS A 428 -17.92 -4.66 3.30
N ASP A 429 -19.01 -4.24 3.94
CA ASP A 429 -18.95 -3.24 5.03
C ASP A 429 -18.66 -3.87 6.40
N THR A 430 -19.18 -5.07 6.63
CA THR A 430 -19.02 -5.81 7.90
C THR A 430 -17.88 -6.84 7.84
N ASN A 431 -17.36 -7.15 6.64
CA ASN A 431 -16.43 -8.26 6.37
C ASN A 431 -16.96 -9.62 6.85
N GLU A 432 -18.27 -9.82 6.70
CA GLU A 432 -18.96 -11.03 7.13
C GLU A 432 -19.45 -11.85 5.94
N ILE A 433 -19.44 -13.17 6.12
CA ILE A 433 -20.01 -14.10 5.15
C ILE A 433 -21.47 -14.39 5.50
N CYS A 434 -22.31 -14.35 4.48
CA CYS A 434 -23.71 -14.70 4.51
C CYS A 434 -23.95 -15.87 3.58
N PHE A 435 -24.94 -16.72 3.89
CA PHE A 435 -25.31 -17.84 3.04
C PHE A 435 -26.82 -17.91 2.82
N GLN A 436 -27.19 -18.28 1.61
CA GLN A 436 -28.53 -18.67 1.22
C GLN A 436 -28.55 -20.20 1.06
N PRO A 437 -29.40 -20.92 1.81
CA PRO A 437 -29.51 -22.37 1.74
C PRO A 437 -30.05 -22.82 0.37
N PRO A 438 -29.65 -24.01 -0.12
CA PRO A 438 -30.18 -24.58 -1.36
C PRO A 438 -31.59 -25.12 -1.20
N SER A 439 -32.32 -25.22 -2.31
CA SER A 439 -33.61 -25.89 -2.43
C SER A 439 -33.48 -27.39 -2.13
N ASP A 440 -34.38 -27.93 -1.28
CA ASP A 440 -34.38 -29.35 -0.89
C ASP A 440 -35.70 -29.97 -1.36
N PRO A 441 -35.74 -30.55 -2.58
CA PRO A 441 -36.97 -31.12 -3.14
C PRO A 441 -37.44 -32.37 -2.38
N LEU A 442 -36.57 -32.98 -1.57
CA LEU A 442 -36.88 -34.18 -0.80
C LEU A 442 -37.42 -33.88 0.61
N LEU A 443 -37.47 -32.62 1.03
CA LEU A 443 -37.86 -32.22 2.39
C LEU A 443 -39.22 -32.80 2.82
N VAL A 444 -40.25 -32.66 1.98
CA VAL A 444 -41.61 -33.16 2.29
C VAL A 444 -41.60 -34.68 2.50
N ARG A 445 -40.95 -35.41 1.59
CA ARG A 445 -40.82 -36.88 1.68
C ARG A 445 -40.06 -37.33 2.92
N LYS A 446 -38.97 -36.60 3.28
CA LYS A 446 -38.21 -36.86 4.52
C LYS A 446 -39.12 -36.71 5.74
N ILE A 447 -39.93 -35.66 5.81
CA ILE A 447 -40.88 -35.41 6.91
C ILE A 447 -41.90 -36.54 7.02
N GLU A 448 -42.51 -36.97 5.91
CA GLU A 448 -43.48 -38.08 5.90
C GLU A 448 -42.89 -39.38 6.43
N VAL A 449 -41.64 -39.68 6.06
CA VAL A 449 -40.93 -40.89 6.53
C VAL A 449 -40.62 -40.79 8.02
N LEU A 450 -40.15 -39.63 8.48
CA LEU A 450 -39.92 -39.37 9.90
C LEU A 450 -41.21 -39.53 10.72
N GLN A 451 -42.33 -38.99 10.24
CA GLN A 451 -43.64 -39.16 10.88
C GLN A 451 -44.04 -40.64 10.99
N ARG A 452 -43.82 -41.44 9.93
CA ARG A 452 -44.08 -42.89 9.96
C ARG A 452 -43.20 -43.62 10.96
N ILE A 453 -41.90 -43.32 11.00
CA ILE A 453 -40.96 -43.89 11.98
C ILE A 453 -41.39 -43.55 13.40
N THR A 454 -41.68 -42.27 13.66
CA THR A 454 -42.13 -41.80 14.97
C THR A 454 -43.43 -42.46 15.40
N LYS A 455 -44.40 -42.62 14.49
CA LYS A 455 -45.66 -43.33 14.76
C LYS A 455 -45.42 -44.78 15.16
N LYS A 456 -44.55 -45.50 14.45
CA LYS A 456 -44.22 -46.90 14.77
C LYS A 456 -43.51 -47.05 16.12
N LEU A 457 -42.69 -46.08 16.50
CA LEU A 457 -41.98 -46.06 17.78
C LEU A 457 -42.85 -45.53 18.94
N GLY A 458 -44.08 -45.07 18.66
CA GLY A 458 -45.02 -44.56 19.66
C GLY A 458 -44.59 -43.24 20.31
N GLY A 459 -43.78 -42.43 19.63
CA GLY A 459 -43.25 -41.16 20.15
C GLY A 459 -43.87 -39.91 19.54
N ILE A 460 -43.32 -38.74 19.90
CA ILE A 460 -43.69 -37.42 19.37
C ILE A 460 -42.53 -36.89 18.51
N LEU A 461 -42.86 -36.39 17.31
CA LEU A 461 -41.88 -35.83 16.39
C LEU A 461 -41.74 -34.32 16.63
N PHE A 462 -40.51 -33.89 16.86
CA PHE A 462 -40.11 -32.49 16.85
C PHE A 462 -39.18 -32.26 15.66
N MET A 463 -39.53 -31.33 14.78
CA MET A 463 -38.67 -30.92 13.67
C MET A 463 -37.97 -29.62 14.02
N SER A 464 -36.74 -29.43 13.55
CA SER A 464 -36.09 -28.12 13.58
C SER A 464 -36.99 -27.04 12.98
N ARG A 465 -36.99 -25.84 13.59
CA ARG A 465 -37.71 -24.67 13.04
C ARG A 465 -37.08 -24.16 11.74
N TYR A 466 -35.83 -24.55 11.49
CA TYR A 466 -35.07 -24.17 10.33
C TYR A 466 -35.34 -25.16 9.19
N ARG A 467 -35.55 -24.64 7.99
CA ARG A 467 -35.74 -25.43 6.77
C ARG A 467 -34.49 -26.26 6.44
N SER A 468 -33.31 -25.75 6.80
CA SER A 468 -32.03 -26.45 6.70
C SER A 468 -31.29 -26.34 8.03
N THR A 469 -30.88 -27.48 8.60
CA THR A 469 -30.00 -27.54 9.77
C THR A 469 -28.82 -28.41 9.42
N THR A 470 -27.76 -27.80 8.90
CA THR A 470 -26.65 -28.53 8.30
C THR A 470 -25.37 -28.49 9.13
N VAL A 471 -24.69 -29.64 9.13
CA VAL A 471 -23.31 -29.81 9.60
C VAL A 471 -22.40 -30.29 8.46
N HIS A 472 -22.96 -30.38 7.24
CA HIS A 472 -22.33 -30.94 6.04
C HIS A 472 -22.45 -29.92 4.90
N LEU A 473 -21.79 -28.78 5.07
CA LEU A 473 -21.68 -27.79 4.01
C LEU A 473 -20.73 -28.31 2.92
N LEU A 474 -21.13 -28.13 1.67
CA LEU A 474 -20.36 -28.47 0.47
C LEU A 474 -20.50 -27.36 -0.56
N GLY A 475 -19.54 -27.23 -1.48
CA GLY A 475 -19.60 -26.26 -2.57
C GLY A 475 -19.25 -24.82 -2.16
N GLY A 476 -19.51 -23.87 -3.06
CA GLY A 476 -19.09 -22.47 -2.91
C GLY A 476 -17.72 -22.16 -3.55
N CYS A 477 -16.83 -23.14 -3.68
CA CYS A 477 -15.60 -23.06 -4.48
C CYS A 477 -15.49 -24.24 -5.44
N CYS A 478 -16.63 -24.61 -6.06
CA CYS A 478 -16.78 -25.86 -6.79
C CYS A 478 -15.74 -26.04 -7.91
N VAL A 479 -15.29 -27.28 -8.05
CA VAL A 479 -14.52 -27.73 -9.22
C VAL A 479 -15.35 -27.65 -10.50
N SER A 480 -14.69 -27.39 -11.63
CA SER A 480 -15.30 -27.32 -12.96
C SER A 480 -14.23 -27.39 -14.05
N SER A 481 -14.65 -27.37 -15.32
CA SER A 481 -13.75 -27.33 -16.48
C SER A 481 -13.15 -25.94 -16.73
N ASP A 482 -13.80 -24.87 -16.29
CA ASP A 482 -13.41 -23.50 -16.60
C ASP A 482 -13.88 -22.47 -15.56
N ALA A 483 -13.26 -21.29 -15.60
CA ALA A 483 -13.54 -20.17 -14.72
C ALA A 483 -14.96 -19.59 -14.84
N ALA A 484 -15.72 -19.92 -15.89
CA ALA A 484 -17.09 -19.42 -16.06
C ALA A 484 -18.12 -20.28 -15.32
N SER A 485 -17.80 -21.56 -15.09
CA SER A 485 -18.70 -22.55 -14.50
C SER A 485 -18.36 -22.89 -13.04
N GLY A 486 -17.11 -22.71 -12.60
CA GLY A 486 -16.70 -22.90 -11.20
C GLY A 486 -15.50 -22.05 -10.79
N VAL A 487 -14.90 -22.39 -9.65
CA VAL A 487 -13.83 -21.62 -8.98
C VAL A 487 -12.48 -22.32 -9.08
N CYS A 488 -12.49 -23.65 -9.07
CA CYS A 488 -11.28 -24.46 -9.17
C CYS A 488 -11.36 -25.39 -10.38
N ASN A 489 -10.21 -25.80 -10.91
CA ASN A 489 -10.15 -26.92 -11.84
C ASN A 489 -10.25 -28.27 -11.10
N SER A 490 -10.26 -29.39 -11.84
CA SER A 490 -10.31 -30.75 -11.26
C SER A 490 -9.12 -31.10 -10.37
N ASN A 491 -7.99 -30.40 -10.52
CA ASN A 491 -6.81 -30.53 -9.65
C ASN A 491 -6.86 -29.64 -8.41
N GLY A 492 -7.97 -28.93 -8.16
CA GLY A 492 -8.13 -28.04 -7.01
C GLY A 492 -7.37 -26.71 -7.13
N GLN A 493 -6.79 -26.37 -8.29
CA GLN A 493 -6.16 -25.08 -8.52
C GLN A 493 -7.21 -23.99 -8.75
N VAL A 494 -7.03 -22.84 -8.13
CA VAL A 494 -7.96 -21.70 -8.26
C VAL A 494 -7.80 -21.03 -9.62
N PHE A 495 -8.90 -20.84 -10.35
CA PHE A 495 -8.88 -20.16 -11.65
C PHE A 495 -8.46 -18.69 -11.56
N ASP A 496 -7.67 -18.25 -12.53
CA ASP A 496 -7.41 -16.86 -12.85
C ASP A 496 -8.31 -16.44 -14.02
N THR A 497 -8.82 -15.21 -14.01
CA THR A 497 -9.77 -14.73 -15.02
C THR A 497 -9.12 -14.25 -16.31
N ILE A 498 -7.80 -14.44 -16.47
CA ILE A 498 -7.06 -14.06 -17.69
C ILE A 498 -7.50 -14.90 -18.89
N SER A 499 -7.74 -16.21 -18.70
CA SER A 499 -8.31 -17.10 -19.73
C SER A 499 -9.22 -18.13 -19.08
N PRO A 500 -10.11 -18.81 -19.84
CA PRO A 500 -11.09 -19.74 -19.27
C PRO A 500 -10.48 -20.88 -18.43
N THR A 501 -9.25 -21.30 -18.75
CA THR A 501 -8.55 -22.41 -18.07
C THR A 501 -7.30 -21.96 -17.32
N ALA A 502 -6.98 -20.66 -17.30
CA ALA A 502 -5.84 -20.15 -16.56
C ALA A 502 -6.06 -20.32 -15.06
N VAL A 503 -5.00 -20.60 -14.32
CA VAL A 503 -5.03 -20.78 -12.86
C VAL A 503 -3.98 -19.91 -12.20
N HIS A 504 -4.19 -19.60 -10.91
CA HIS A 504 -3.19 -18.97 -10.06
C HIS A 504 -2.14 -20.01 -9.63
N PRO A 505 -0.88 -19.93 -10.12
CA PRO A 505 0.10 -20.97 -9.84
C PRO A 505 0.41 -21.08 -8.34
N GLY A 506 0.32 -22.29 -7.80
CA GLY A 506 0.53 -22.56 -6.38
C GLY A 506 -0.64 -22.17 -5.45
N LEU A 507 -1.80 -21.73 -5.94
CA LEU A 507 -2.98 -21.48 -5.10
C LEU A 507 -4.03 -22.59 -5.30
N TYR A 508 -4.35 -23.29 -4.21
CA TYR A 508 -5.18 -24.49 -4.21
C TYR A 508 -6.31 -24.43 -3.19
N VAL A 509 -7.38 -25.19 -3.43
CA VAL A 509 -8.45 -25.49 -2.48
C VAL A 509 -8.59 -27.01 -2.32
N CYS A 510 -8.66 -27.49 -1.08
CA CYS A 510 -8.67 -28.93 -0.77
C CYS A 510 -9.78 -29.36 0.21
N ASP A 511 -10.76 -28.52 0.53
CA ASP A 511 -11.84 -28.87 1.47
C ASP A 511 -13.19 -29.12 0.79
N GLY A 512 -14.24 -29.31 1.59
CA GLY A 512 -15.60 -29.57 1.09
C GLY A 512 -16.18 -28.49 0.17
N SER A 513 -15.57 -27.30 0.08
CA SER A 513 -16.01 -26.25 -0.85
C SER A 513 -15.79 -26.61 -2.31
N ILE A 514 -14.90 -27.54 -2.61
CA ILE A 514 -14.64 -27.99 -3.99
C ILE A 514 -15.68 -29.00 -4.48
N ILE A 515 -16.44 -29.62 -3.57
CA ILE A 515 -17.42 -30.66 -3.92
C ILE A 515 -18.63 -29.99 -4.60
N PRO A 516 -18.96 -30.34 -5.86
CA PRO A 516 -19.85 -29.53 -6.70
C PRO A 516 -21.35 -29.83 -6.53
N CYS A 517 -21.70 -30.84 -5.72
CA CYS A 517 -23.08 -31.29 -5.52
C CYS A 517 -23.27 -31.91 -4.13
N SER A 518 -24.53 -32.10 -3.73
CA SER A 518 -24.88 -32.89 -2.55
C SER A 518 -24.45 -34.35 -2.72
N VAL A 519 -23.98 -34.97 -1.64
CA VAL A 519 -23.54 -36.37 -1.63
C VAL A 519 -24.61 -37.29 -1.06
N GLY A 520 -25.52 -36.77 -0.23
CA GLY A 520 -26.64 -37.51 0.37
C GLY A 520 -26.27 -38.46 1.52
N ILE A 521 -24.99 -38.46 1.92
CA ILE A 521 -24.40 -39.20 3.05
C ILE A 521 -23.40 -38.31 3.79
N ASN A 522 -22.77 -38.80 4.87
CA ASN A 522 -21.70 -38.07 5.56
C ASN A 522 -20.51 -37.82 4.60
N PRO A 523 -20.10 -36.57 4.37
CA PRO A 523 -19.15 -36.26 3.30
C PRO A 523 -17.68 -36.39 3.70
N CYS A 524 -17.34 -36.78 4.94
CA CYS A 524 -15.96 -36.75 5.42
C CYS A 524 -15.01 -37.60 4.56
N LEU A 525 -15.42 -38.82 4.17
CA LEU A 525 -14.61 -39.68 3.31
C LEU A 525 -14.51 -39.12 1.90
N THR A 526 -15.60 -38.60 1.35
CA THR A 526 -15.62 -37.94 0.04
C THR A 526 -14.66 -36.74 0.00
N ILE A 527 -14.66 -35.90 1.04
CA ILE A 527 -13.75 -34.76 1.17
C ILE A 527 -12.29 -35.23 1.28
N ALA A 528 -12.01 -36.22 2.13
CA ALA A 528 -10.66 -36.77 2.26
C ALA A 528 -10.17 -37.39 0.94
N THR A 529 -11.04 -38.08 0.21
CA THR A 529 -10.74 -38.69 -1.10
C THR A 529 -10.44 -37.64 -2.16
N ALA A 530 -11.27 -36.59 -2.24
CA ALA A 530 -11.03 -35.48 -3.15
C ALA A 530 -9.72 -34.75 -2.81
N ALA A 531 -9.40 -34.59 -1.53
CA ALA A 531 -8.12 -34.02 -1.09
C ALA A 531 -6.93 -34.90 -1.48
N GLU A 532 -7.02 -36.23 -1.35
CA GLU A 532 -5.98 -37.16 -1.81
C GLU A 532 -5.75 -37.02 -3.32
N LEU A 533 -6.81 -36.92 -4.12
CA LEU A 533 -6.73 -36.70 -5.57
C LEU A 533 -6.01 -35.39 -5.91
N VAL A 534 -6.43 -34.28 -5.29
CA VAL A 534 -5.79 -32.97 -5.47
C VAL A 534 -4.31 -33.03 -5.07
N CYS A 535 -3.99 -33.72 -3.97
CA CYS A 535 -2.62 -33.84 -3.48
C CYS A 535 -1.68 -34.58 -4.42
N LYS A 536 -2.17 -35.53 -5.24
CA LYS A 536 -1.34 -36.20 -6.27
C LYS A 536 -0.75 -35.17 -7.24
N HIS A 537 -1.58 -34.24 -7.73
CA HIS A 537 -1.12 -33.18 -8.63
C HIS A 537 -0.31 -32.11 -7.89
N LEU A 538 -0.80 -31.63 -6.74
CA LEU A 538 -0.15 -30.58 -5.95
C LEU A 538 1.28 -30.96 -5.54
N VAL A 539 1.50 -32.19 -5.06
CA VAL A 539 2.84 -32.67 -4.67
C VAL A 539 3.76 -32.75 -5.88
N GLN A 540 3.27 -33.23 -7.02
CA GLN A 540 4.06 -33.30 -8.24
C GLN A 540 4.47 -31.89 -8.71
N GLU A 541 3.54 -30.93 -8.78
CA GLU A 541 3.86 -29.55 -9.16
C GLU A 541 4.88 -28.91 -8.18
N ALA A 542 4.73 -29.16 -6.88
CA ALA A 542 5.65 -28.62 -5.88
C ALA A 542 7.06 -29.20 -5.99
N LEU A 543 7.19 -30.50 -6.27
CA LEU A 543 8.48 -31.14 -6.51
C LEU A 543 9.14 -30.64 -7.81
N ASP A 544 8.36 -30.53 -8.89
CA ASP A 544 8.83 -30.02 -10.19
C ASP A 544 9.26 -28.54 -10.10
N TYR A 545 8.59 -27.76 -9.27
CA TYR A 545 8.98 -26.37 -9.02
C TYR A 545 10.28 -26.29 -8.21
N LYS A 546 10.44 -27.15 -7.19
CA LYS A 546 11.62 -27.16 -6.33
C LYS A 546 12.87 -27.65 -7.04
N SER A 547 12.75 -28.61 -7.96
CA SER A 547 13.89 -29.09 -8.75
C SER A 547 14.47 -28.00 -9.67
N LYS A 548 13.61 -27.22 -10.33
CA LYS A 548 14.00 -26.08 -11.18
C LYS A 548 14.73 -24.96 -10.42
N ASP A 549 14.46 -24.78 -9.13
CA ASP A 549 15.08 -23.74 -8.30
C ASP A 549 16.52 -24.11 -7.88
N VAL A 550 16.83 -25.42 -7.77
CA VAL A 550 18.16 -25.93 -7.40
C VAL A 550 19.17 -25.75 -8.55
N ASP A 551 18.75 -25.90 -9.80
CA ASP A 551 19.64 -25.74 -10.97
C ASP A 551 20.13 -24.30 -11.16
N PHE A 552 19.39 -23.31 -10.68
CA PHE A 552 19.73 -21.88 -10.80
C PHE A 552 20.81 -21.40 -9.81
N LEU A 553 21.00 -22.12 -8.69
CA LEU A 553 21.92 -21.72 -7.61
C LEU A 553 23.38 -22.10 -7.85
N ASN A 554 23.69 -22.87 -8.92
CA ASN A 554 25.04 -23.41 -9.18
C ASN A 554 25.96 -22.50 -10.04
N THR A 555 25.59 -21.24 -10.33
CA THR A 555 26.46 -20.28 -11.04
C THR A 555 27.21 -19.34 -10.09
N LYS A 556 28.55 -19.25 -10.23
CA LYS A 556 29.53 -18.59 -9.32
C LYS A 556 29.25 -17.10 -9.01
N PRO A 557 29.66 -16.59 -7.83
CA PRO A 557 29.46 -15.19 -7.44
C PRO A 557 30.56 -14.25 -7.96
N VAL A 558 30.17 -13.06 -8.45
CA VAL A 558 31.05 -11.92 -8.79
C VAL A 558 30.80 -10.77 -7.80
N GLU A 559 31.85 -9.99 -7.53
CA GLU A 559 31.94 -8.93 -6.53
C GLU A 559 30.85 -7.84 -6.64
N LYS A 560 30.40 -7.36 -5.47
CA LYS A 560 29.29 -6.41 -5.29
C LYS A 560 29.70 -4.97 -5.56
N LEU A 561 29.02 -4.30 -6.50
CA LEU A 561 28.89 -2.84 -6.52
C LEU A 561 27.60 -2.39 -5.81
N GLY A 562 27.68 -1.27 -5.11
CA GLY A 562 26.71 -0.77 -4.15
C GLY A 562 25.32 -0.47 -4.72
N VAL A 563 24.32 -1.21 -4.22
CA VAL A 563 22.89 -0.92 -4.38
C VAL A 563 22.37 -0.34 -3.07
N ILE A 564 21.57 0.72 -3.19
CA ILE A 564 20.89 1.46 -2.12
C ILE A 564 20.20 0.48 -1.17
N SER A 565 20.47 0.67 0.13
CA SER A 565 20.08 -0.22 1.22
C SER A 565 18.56 -0.47 1.26
N SER A 566 18.16 -1.65 0.79
CA SER A 566 16.89 -2.26 1.17
C SER A 566 16.84 -2.37 2.70
N TRP A 567 15.79 -1.83 3.31
CA TRP A 567 15.57 -1.89 4.74
C TRP A 567 15.43 -3.35 5.17
N LYS A 568 16.54 -3.96 5.63
CA LYS A 568 16.48 -5.26 6.29
C LYS A 568 15.62 -5.12 7.55
N SER A 569 14.52 -5.87 7.59
CA SER A 569 13.75 -6.05 8.82
C SER A 569 14.59 -6.88 9.80
N ASP A 570 15.50 -6.23 10.53
CA ASP A 570 16.05 -6.85 11.74
C ASP A 570 14.90 -6.99 12.74
N GLN A 571 14.51 -8.25 12.95
CA GLN A 571 13.43 -8.68 13.83
C GLN A 571 13.84 -8.70 15.32
N SER A 572 15.04 -8.22 15.66
CA SER A 572 15.65 -8.37 16.98
C SER A 572 15.19 -7.36 18.05
N ASN A 573 14.26 -6.44 17.75
CA ASN A 573 13.79 -5.46 18.75
C ASN A 573 12.25 -5.36 18.81
N ARG A 574 11.61 -6.37 19.40
CA ARG A 574 10.15 -6.43 19.67
C ARG A 574 9.69 -5.66 20.91
N GLY A 575 10.53 -4.82 21.52
CA GLY A 575 10.21 -4.20 22.83
C GLY A 575 9.29 -2.96 22.82
N SER A 576 9.12 -2.25 21.70
CA SER A 576 8.37 -0.98 21.72
C SER A 576 7.73 -0.61 20.38
N ALA A 577 6.66 -1.31 20.02
CA ALA A 577 5.80 -0.92 18.90
C ALA A 577 4.64 -0.04 19.39
N VAL A 578 4.22 0.92 18.57
CA VAL A 578 3.09 1.82 18.83
C VAL A 578 2.14 1.76 17.66
N VAL A 579 0.83 1.64 17.95
CA VAL A 579 -0.21 1.56 16.93
C VAL A 579 -1.24 2.68 17.12
N PHE A 580 -1.62 3.34 16.04
CA PHE A 580 -2.69 4.35 16.02
C PHE A 580 -3.41 4.36 14.65
N ASN A 581 -4.60 4.97 14.61
CA ASN A 581 -5.38 5.17 13.39
C ASN A 581 -5.22 6.61 12.89
N GLU A 582 -5.15 6.80 11.58
CA GLU A 582 -5.03 8.11 10.95
C GLU A 582 -5.98 8.21 9.76
N ILE A 583 -6.85 9.23 9.76
CA ILE A 583 -7.79 9.49 8.67
C ILE A 583 -7.44 10.84 8.03
N MET A 584 -7.17 10.81 6.73
CA MET A 584 -6.81 12.00 5.94
C MET A 584 -7.82 12.19 4.82
N ARG A 585 -8.26 13.42 4.59
CA ARG A 585 -9.26 13.78 3.56
C ARG A 585 -8.76 14.93 2.70
N GLY A 586 -9.02 14.88 1.40
CA GLY A 586 -8.66 15.96 0.49
C GLY A 586 -8.96 15.60 -0.96
N HIS A 587 -8.08 16.00 -1.87
CA HIS A 587 -8.29 15.82 -3.30
C HIS A 587 -7.06 15.27 -4.00
N VAL A 588 -7.25 14.34 -4.94
CA VAL A 588 -6.22 13.76 -5.82
C VAL A 588 -6.72 13.84 -7.25
N GLY A 589 -5.95 14.44 -8.16
CA GLY A 589 -6.41 14.72 -9.53
C GLY A 589 -7.64 15.62 -9.59
N GLY A 590 -7.82 16.52 -8.59
CA GLY A 590 -8.98 17.40 -8.48
C GLY A 590 -10.25 16.74 -7.90
N LEU A 591 -10.21 15.45 -7.55
CA LEU A 591 -11.38 14.71 -7.07
C LEU A 591 -11.23 14.25 -5.61
N PRO A 592 -12.34 14.11 -4.85
CA PRO A 592 -12.29 13.74 -3.43
C PRO A 592 -11.57 12.41 -3.19
N CYS A 593 -10.69 12.40 -2.20
CA CYS A 593 -9.91 11.24 -1.79
C CYS A 593 -9.84 11.17 -0.25
N THR A 594 -10.02 9.99 0.31
CA THR A 594 -9.89 9.73 1.75
C THR A 594 -8.96 8.55 2.00
N ALA A 595 -7.92 8.73 2.80
CA ALA A 595 -7.05 7.66 3.26
C ALA A 595 -7.37 7.32 4.72
N CYS A 596 -7.77 6.07 4.99
CA CYS A 596 -8.03 5.54 6.32
C CYS A 596 -6.93 4.54 6.65
N LEU A 597 -5.94 4.97 7.43
CA LEU A 597 -4.74 4.19 7.72
C LEU A 597 -4.71 3.74 9.18
N LYS A 598 -4.09 2.59 9.40
CA LYS A 598 -3.62 2.13 10.70
C LYS A 598 -2.12 2.00 10.64
N VAL A 599 -1.41 2.68 11.52
CA VAL A 599 0.03 2.83 11.46
C VAL A 599 0.65 2.15 12.67
N LYS A 600 1.62 1.25 12.42
CA LYS A 600 2.43 0.55 13.41
C LYS A 600 3.87 1.06 13.33
N MET A 601 4.27 1.87 14.31
CA MET A 601 5.62 2.44 14.40
C MET A 601 6.53 1.54 15.22
N ASN A 602 7.75 1.30 14.72
CA ASN A 602 8.79 0.61 15.46
C ASN A 602 9.80 1.65 15.96
N LEU A 603 9.95 1.77 17.29
CA LEU A 603 10.87 2.73 17.88
C LEU A 603 12.30 2.19 17.80
N ARG A 604 13.11 2.71 16.88
CA ARG A 604 14.57 2.50 16.87
C ARG A 604 15.27 3.73 17.42
N THR A 605 16.11 3.53 18.42
CA THR A 605 17.06 4.54 18.89
C THR A 605 18.42 4.18 18.32
N ASP A 606 18.77 4.77 17.17
CA ASP A 606 20.17 4.86 16.76
C ASP A 606 20.76 6.15 17.35
N ASP A 607 22.00 6.07 17.85
CA ASP A 607 22.69 7.14 18.59
C ASP A 607 22.94 8.44 17.78
N LYS A 608 22.59 8.47 16.49
CA LYS A 608 22.84 9.63 15.60
C LYS A 608 21.57 10.35 15.13
N SER A 609 20.40 9.69 15.10
CA SER A 609 19.10 10.32 14.80
C SER A 609 17.94 9.35 15.10
N PRO A 610 16.86 9.79 15.78
CA PRO A 610 15.70 8.92 16.02
C PRO A 610 14.99 8.60 14.70
N CYS A 611 15.14 7.37 14.23
CA CYS A 611 14.40 6.86 13.07
C CYS A 611 13.03 6.37 13.54
N LEU A 612 12.00 7.20 13.33
CA LEU A 612 10.59 6.83 13.54
C LEU A 612 10.06 6.18 12.27
N GLY A 613 10.49 4.94 12.00
CA GLY A 613 10.02 4.12 10.88
C GLY A 613 8.96 3.11 11.29
N GLY A 614 8.01 2.81 10.41
CA GLY A 614 6.89 1.91 10.68
C GLY A 614 6.23 1.35 9.44
N LYS A 615 5.19 0.55 9.66
CA LYS A 615 4.30 0.04 8.62
C LYS A 615 2.94 0.71 8.68
N ALA A 616 2.29 0.85 7.53
CA ALA A 616 0.90 1.27 7.40
C ALA A 616 0.07 0.19 6.74
N SER A 617 -1.17 0.05 7.20
CA SER A 617 -2.23 -0.76 6.61
C SER A 617 -3.51 0.07 6.54
N GLY A 618 -4.57 -0.48 5.93
CA GLY A 618 -5.86 0.20 5.80
C GLY A 618 -6.30 0.28 4.34
N TYR A 619 -6.98 1.37 3.98
CA TYR A 619 -7.51 1.56 2.63
C TYR A 619 -7.61 3.03 2.23
N VAL A 620 -7.70 3.26 0.94
CA VAL A 620 -7.89 4.55 0.30
C VAL A 620 -9.19 4.50 -0.50
N VAL A 621 -10.03 5.52 -0.35
CA VAL A 621 -11.24 5.74 -1.14
C VAL A 621 -10.96 6.87 -2.11
N CYS A 622 -10.89 6.55 -3.40
CA CYS A 622 -10.64 7.51 -4.47
C CYS A 622 -11.50 7.14 -5.68
N ASN A 623 -12.76 7.60 -5.67
CA ASN A 623 -13.77 7.28 -6.67
C ASN A 623 -13.42 7.78 -8.09
N ALA A 624 -12.40 8.63 -8.19
CA ALA A 624 -11.81 9.06 -9.45
C ALA A 624 -11.16 7.91 -10.24
N VAL A 625 -10.65 6.91 -9.52
CA VAL A 625 -9.80 5.86 -10.08
C VAL A 625 -10.47 4.50 -9.96
N GLU A 626 -11.05 4.20 -8.80
CA GLU A 626 -11.72 2.94 -8.52
C GLU A 626 -13.01 3.20 -7.74
N MET A 627 -14.09 2.48 -8.07
CA MET A 627 -15.38 2.62 -7.39
C MET A 627 -15.38 1.99 -5.98
N ASP A 628 -14.56 0.95 -5.78
CA ASP A 628 -14.41 0.26 -4.51
C ASP A 628 -13.22 0.83 -3.70
N LYS A 629 -13.17 0.48 -2.40
CA LYS A 629 -12.01 0.75 -1.53
C LYS A 629 -10.74 0.11 -2.12
N ILE A 630 -9.65 0.87 -2.13
CA ILE A 630 -8.32 0.41 -2.56
C ILE A 630 -7.51 0.08 -1.32
N TYR A 631 -7.19 -1.19 -1.08
CA TYR A 631 -6.57 -1.66 0.16
C TYR A 631 -5.05 -1.57 0.11
N VAL A 632 -4.43 -1.22 1.24
CA VAL A 632 -2.97 -1.26 1.42
C VAL A 632 -2.52 -2.71 1.55
N ILE A 633 -1.64 -3.16 0.65
CA ILE A 633 -0.98 -4.47 0.71
C ILE A 633 0.34 -4.37 1.49
N ASP A 634 1.13 -3.34 1.20
CA ASP A 634 2.35 -3.04 1.93
C ASP A 634 2.49 -1.53 2.04
N GLY A 635 2.63 -1.03 3.26
CA GLY A 635 2.73 0.39 3.53
C GLY A 635 3.93 0.67 4.40
N GLU A 636 4.76 1.61 3.98
CA GLU A 636 5.92 2.09 4.72
C GLU A 636 5.66 3.53 5.17
N VAL A 637 6.05 3.84 6.41
CA VAL A 637 5.94 5.18 6.98
C VAL A 637 7.26 5.54 7.66
N ASP A 638 7.78 6.73 7.37
CA ASP A 638 8.92 7.32 8.06
C ASP A 638 8.54 8.73 8.50
N MET A 639 8.42 8.95 9.81
CA MET A 639 7.99 10.23 10.38
C MET A 639 9.13 11.25 10.57
N CYS A 640 10.38 10.82 10.38
CA CYS A 640 11.58 11.62 10.66
C CYS A 640 12.60 11.51 9.52
N HIS A 641 12.14 11.41 8.27
CA HIS A 641 13.01 11.26 7.13
C HIS A 641 13.98 12.45 7.01
N VAL A 642 15.24 12.15 6.76
CA VAL A 642 16.34 13.14 6.67
C VAL A 642 16.79 13.26 5.23
N ASP A 643 16.74 14.49 4.71
CA ASP A 643 17.33 14.85 3.42
C ASP A 643 18.54 15.75 3.66
N THR A 644 19.69 15.39 3.09
CA THR A 644 20.92 16.17 3.23
C THR A 644 20.90 17.47 2.43
N LYS A 645 20.07 17.59 1.38
CA LYS A 645 19.93 18.83 0.59
C LYS A 645 19.17 19.91 1.36
N THR A 646 18.22 19.53 2.21
CA THR A 646 17.42 20.44 3.04
C THR A 646 17.53 20.07 4.54
N PRO A 647 18.71 20.29 5.17
CA PRO A 647 19.03 19.70 6.47
C PRO A 647 18.19 20.22 7.64
N TYR A 648 17.48 21.33 7.48
CA TYR A 648 16.59 21.88 8.50
C TYR A 648 15.12 21.52 8.31
N THR A 649 14.75 20.96 7.15
CA THR A 649 13.38 20.55 6.86
C THR A 649 13.13 19.15 7.40
N GLN A 650 11.99 18.95 8.03
CA GLN A 650 11.55 17.62 8.44
C GLN A 650 10.54 17.06 7.45
N TYR A 651 10.71 15.78 7.12
CA TYR A 651 9.79 15.08 6.24
C TYR A 651 9.10 13.91 6.94
N MET A 652 7.81 13.75 6.66
CA MET A 652 7.10 12.49 6.94
C MET A 652 6.73 11.85 5.61
N HIS A 653 7.27 10.67 5.34
CA HIS A 653 7.06 9.93 4.10
C HIS A 653 6.11 8.76 4.32
N TYR A 654 5.21 8.58 3.36
CA TYR A 654 4.26 7.48 3.26
C TYR A 654 4.44 6.86 1.89
N ARG A 655 4.67 5.56 1.83
CA ARG A 655 4.71 4.81 0.58
C ARG A 655 3.77 3.63 0.70
N LEU A 656 2.63 3.71 0.04
CA LEU A 656 1.57 2.71 0.14
C LEU A 656 1.44 1.98 -1.20
N LEU A 657 1.71 0.68 -1.20
CA LEU A 657 1.35 -0.21 -2.28
C LEU A 657 -0.12 -0.63 -2.09
N LEU A 658 -0.95 -0.25 -3.04
CA LEU A 658 -2.40 -0.35 -2.98
C LEU A 658 -2.94 -1.33 -4.02
N ALA A 659 -4.09 -1.92 -3.71
CA ALA A 659 -4.80 -2.84 -4.57
C ALA A 659 -6.29 -2.66 -4.56
N ALA A 660 -6.88 -2.66 -5.75
CA ALA A 660 -8.31 -2.60 -5.96
C ALA A 660 -8.90 -3.99 -6.24
N SER A 661 -10.20 -4.13 -5.99
CA SER A 661 -10.97 -5.34 -6.31
C SER A 661 -10.98 -5.68 -7.81
N SER A 662 -10.75 -4.67 -8.67
CA SER A 662 -10.59 -4.81 -10.12
C SER A 662 -9.30 -5.55 -10.54
N GLY A 663 -8.36 -5.75 -9.61
CA GLY A 663 -7.03 -6.31 -9.89
C GLY A 663 -5.99 -5.25 -10.26
N SER A 664 -6.39 -3.97 -10.36
CA SER A 664 -5.47 -2.84 -10.54
C SER A 664 -4.59 -2.64 -9.30
N ARG A 665 -3.36 -2.18 -9.55
CA ARG A 665 -2.36 -1.88 -8.52
C ARG A 665 -1.97 -0.40 -8.60
N TYR A 666 -1.79 0.22 -7.45
CA TYR A 666 -1.41 1.61 -7.35
C TYR A 666 -0.30 1.82 -6.33
N ILE A 667 0.49 2.87 -6.50
CA ILE A 667 1.42 3.36 -5.49
C ILE A 667 0.95 4.76 -5.10
N LEU A 668 0.69 4.97 -3.81
CA LEU A 668 0.46 6.29 -3.23
C LEU A 668 1.71 6.69 -2.45
N GLU A 669 2.43 7.66 -3.00
CA GLU A 669 3.56 8.31 -2.34
C GLU A 669 3.06 9.62 -1.71
N GLY A 670 3.20 9.74 -0.40
CA GLY A 670 2.80 10.89 0.38
C GLY A 670 3.99 11.51 1.10
N LYS A 671 4.11 12.85 1.08
CA LYS A 671 5.14 13.60 1.79
C LYS A 671 4.52 14.76 2.55
N LYS A 672 4.68 14.79 3.88
CA LYS A 672 4.46 15.99 4.69
C LYS A 672 5.79 16.74 4.78
N VAL A 673 5.78 18.03 4.48
CA VAL A 673 6.97 18.89 4.43
C VAL A 673 6.84 19.93 5.54
N MET A 674 7.71 19.88 6.53
CA MET A 674 7.72 20.79 7.68
C MET A 674 8.96 21.66 7.61
N ASN A 675 8.78 22.89 7.14
CA ASN A 675 9.87 23.84 6.98
C ASN A 675 10.03 24.69 8.25
N PRO A 676 11.27 25.05 8.63
CA PRO A 676 11.52 25.92 9.78
C PRO A 676 11.12 27.37 9.46
N PHE A 677 9.84 27.71 9.61
CA PHE A 677 9.36 29.11 9.57
C PHE A 677 9.38 29.74 10.96
N PHE A 678 9.47 31.08 11.01
CA PHE A 678 9.50 31.85 12.27
C PHE A 678 8.18 31.81 13.07
N PHE A 679 7.08 31.26 12.54
CA PHE A 679 5.78 31.24 13.21
C PHE A 679 5.21 29.83 13.40
N ALA A 680 4.81 29.52 14.64
CA ALA A 680 4.19 28.25 15.02
C ALA A 680 2.82 27.98 14.38
N LEU A 681 2.17 28.99 13.78
CA LEU A 681 0.85 28.83 13.14
C LEU A 681 0.93 27.97 11.86
N ASP A 682 2.02 28.07 11.10
CA ASP A 682 2.23 27.25 9.89
C ASP A 682 2.62 25.81 10.23
N ALA A 683 3.21 25.58 11.41
CA ALA A 683 3.58 24.25 11.87
C ALA A 683 2.39 23.28 11.91
N TRP A 684 1.20 23.80 12.24
CA TRP A 684 -0.03 23.03 12.22
C TRP A 684 -0.40 22.58 10.79
N LYS A 685 -0.40 23.52 9.84
CA LYS A 685 -0.73 23.26 8.44
C LYS A 685 0.24 22.25 7.82
N ASP A 686 1.53 22.41 8.08
CA ASP A 686 2.60 21.57 7.54
C ASP A 686 2.57 20.14 8.12
N SER A 687 2.31 20.00 9.41
CA SER A 687 2.24 18.68 10.08
C SER A 687 0.96 17.89 9.76
N THR A 688 -0.09 18.56 9.27
CA THR A 688 -1.38 17.94 8.94
C THR A 688 -1.64 17.80 7.44
N THR A 689 -0.81 18.41 6.59
CA THR A 689 -0.93 18.35 5.13
C THR A 689 0.00 17.30 4.52
N LEU A 690 -0.59 16.31 3.85
CA LEU A 690 0.12 15.30 3.07
C LEU A 690 0.00 15.63 1.58
N HIS A 691 1.13 15.93 0.94
CA HIS A 691 1.19 16.02 -0.53
C HIS A 691 1.32 14.62 -1.10
N VAL A 692 0.41 14.23 -1.98
CA VAL A 692 0.33 12.85 -2.49
C VAL A 692 0.48 12.79 -4.00
N VAL A 693 1.10 11.71 -4.47
CA VAL A 693 1.15 11.29 -5.87
C VAL A 693 0.63 9.86 -5.92
N LEU A 694 -0.45 9.65 -6.67
CA LEU A 694 -1.03 8.34 -6.92
C LEU A 694 -0.65 7.90 -8.34
N ARG A 695 0.06 6.78 -8.44
CA ARG A 695 0.49 6.20 -9.72
C ARG A 695 -0.14 4.84 -9.93
N LYS A 696 -0.65 4.55 -11.13
CA LYS A 696 -1.09 3.20 -11.52
C LYS A 696 0.12 2.38 -11.98
N ILE A 697 0.28 1.16 -11.46
CA ILE A 697 1.32 0.24 -11.92
C ILE A 697 0.81 -0.45 -13.19
N SER A 698 1.42 -0.16 -14.35
CA SER A 698 1.07 -0.82 -15.61
C SER A 698 1.61 -2.25 -15.64
N LYS A 699 0.76 -3.22 -15.94
CA LYS A 699 1.20 -4.57 -16.31
C LYS A 699 1.66 -4.51 -17.77
N HIS A 700 2.94 -4.80 -18.03
CA HIS A 700 3.60 -4.81 -19.33
C HIS A 700 2.67 -4.74 -20.55
N THR A 701 2.51 -3.54 -21.10
CA THR A 701 2.23 -3.29 -22.51
C THR A 701 2.69 -1.87 -22.82
N SER A 702 3.72 -1.76 -23.66
CA SER A 702 4.26 -0.51 -24.18
C SER A 702 3.13 0.35 -24.76
N GLY A 703 2.78 1.46 -24.09
CA GLY A 703 1.89 2.47 -24.66
C GLY A 703 0.74 2.97 -23.77
N GLU A 704 0.45 2.33 -22.64
CA GLU A 704 -0.56 2.89 -21.71
C GLU A 704 -0.01 4.12 -20.98
N LEU A 705 -0.73 5.24 -21.10
CA LEU A 705 -0.47 6.49 -20.38
C LEU A 705 -0.32 6.22 -18.88
N GLU A 706 0.88 6.47 -18.34
CA GLU A 706 1.14 6.41 -16.90
C GLU A 706 0.24 7.43 -16.18
N ILE A 707 -0.87 6.95 -15.61
CA ILE A 707 -1.77 7.78 -14.81
C ILE A 707 -1.01 8.16 -13.54
N SER A 708 -0.58 9.42 -13.46
CA SER A 708 0.06 10.02 -12.30
C SER A 708 -0.77 11.22 -11.83
N LEU A 709 -1.49 11.04 -10.72
CA LEU A 709 -2.38 12.07 -10.17
C LEU A 709 -1.74 12.69 -8.92
N LYS A 710 -1.53 14.01 -8.95
CA LYS A 710 -1.06 14.78 -7.80
C LYS A 710 -2.24 15.26 -6.94
N GLY A 711 -2.04 15.40 -5.64
CA GLY A 711 -3.09 15.83 -4.71
C GLY A 711 -2.58 16.30 -3.35
N LYS A 712 -3.52 16.72 -2.50
CA LYS A 712 -3.28 17.07 -1.09
C LYS A 712 -4.35 16.44 -0.22
N LEU A 713 -3.93 15.79 0.87
CA LEU A 713 -4.79 15.26 1.92
C LEU A 713 -4.51 16.02 3.23
N HIS A 714 -5.53 16.22 4.04
CA HIS A 714 -5.47 16.96 5.30
C HIS A 714 -6.05 16.13 6.44
N ILE A 715 -5.44 16.29 7.63
CA ILE A 715 -5.96 15.74 8.88
C ILE A 715 -6.68 16.87 9.61
N SER A 716 -7.97 16.68 9.92
CA SER A 716 -8.72 17.65 10.72
C SER A 716 -8.34 17.57 12.19
N MET A 717 -8.59 18.63 12.97
CA MET A 717 -8.41 18.63 14.44
C MET A 717 -9.08 17.43 15.12
N ILE A 718 -10.30 17.09 14.68
CA ILE A 718 -11.09 15.99 15.25
C ILE A 718 -10.43 14.64 14.94
N GLU A 719 -9.97 14.43 13.71
CA GLU A 719 -9.31 13.18 13.32
C GLU A 719 -7.91 13.04 13.95
N LEU A 720 -7.19 14.14 14.16
CA LEU A 720 -5.93 14.10 14.92
C LEU A 720 -6.17 13.72 16.37
N LEU A 721 -7.20 14.29 17.01
CA LEU A 721 -7.56 13.94 18.39
C LEU A 721 -7.94 12.45 18.50
N LYS A 722 -8.73 11.93 17.55
CA LYS A 722 -9.04 10.49 17.46
C LYS A 722 -7.78 9.64 17.29
N SER A 723 -6.83 10.08 16.48
CA SER A 723 -5.54 9.40 16.30
C SER A 723 -4.77 9.30 17.61
N VAL A 724 -4.66 10.41 18.35
CA VAL A 724 -4.03 10.44 19.68
C VAL A 724 -4.76 9.55 20.68
N ILE A 725 -6.09 9.55 20.69
CA ILE A 725 -6.90 8.69 21.57
C ILE A 725 -6.72 7.20 21.21
N SER A 726 -6.53 6.88 19.92
CA SER A 726 -6.33 5.50 19.45
C SER A 726 -4.93 4.94 19.72
N LEU A 727 -4.01 5.78 20.24
CA LEU A 727 -2.61 5.42 20.47
C LEU A 727 -2.49 4.32 21.54
N SER A 728 -1.92 3.18 21.14
CA SER A 728 -1.73 2.00 22.00
C SER A 728 -0.34 1.38 21.83
N GLY A 729 0.10 0.58 22.81
CA GLY A 729 1.41 -0.08 22.81
C GLY A 729 2.35 0.39 23.93
N SER A 730 3.35 -0.43 24.26
CA SER A 730 4.30 -0.21 25.36
C SER A 730 5.19 1.03 25.14
N GLY A 731 5.41 1.43 23.88
CA GLY A 731 6.28 2.56 23.51
C GLY A 731 5.60 3.93 23.42
N LYS A 732 4.31 4.08 23.77
CA LYS A 732 3.52 5.28 23.44
C LYS A 732 4.10 6.59 23.97
N THR A 733 4.60 6.61 25.20
CA THR A 733 5.19 7.80 25.83
C THR A 733 6.49 8.21 25.15
N LYS A 734 7.36 7.23 24.88
CA LYS A 734 8.61 7.43 24.14
C LYS A 734 8.35 7.93 22.71
N PHE A 735 7.35 7.38 22.03
CA PHE A 735 6.94 7.84 20.69
C PHE A 735 6.51 9.30 20.70
N VAL A 736 5.59 9.68 21.60
CA VAL A 736 5.12 11.08 21.71
C VAL A 736 6.28 12.01 22.05
N HIS A 737 7.17 11.61 22.96
CA HIS A 737 8.34 12.41 23.31
C HIS A 737 9.28 12.62 22.13
N LEU A 738 9.62 11.57 21.38
CA LEU A 738 10.49 11.67 20.20
C LEU A 738 9.85 12.50 19.09
N LEU A 739 8.54 12.37 18.87
CA LEU A 739 7.81 13.17 17.88
C LEU A 739 7.80 14.65 18.28
N LEU A 740 7.51 14.97 19.54
CA LEU A 740 7.54 16.34 20.06
C LEU A 740 8.95 16.93 20.03
N GLN A 741 9.96 16.16 20.39
CA GLN A 741 11.36 16.57 20.27
C GLN A 741 11.72 16.88 18.81
N SER A 742 11.23 16.07 17.87
CA SER A 742 11.40 16.28 16.44
C SER A 742 10.76 17.59 15.98
N LEU A 743 9.51 17.86 16.38
CA LEU A 743 8.80 19.11 16.04
C LEU A 743 9.45 20.33 16.70
N PHE A 744 9.85 20.23 17.97
CA PHE A 744 10.59 21.28 18.68
C PHE A 744 11.92 21.59 17.99
N ARG A 745 12.63 20.55 17.53
CA ARG A 745 13.88 20.72 16.78
C ARG A 745 13.68 21.52 15.48
N THR A 746 12.58 21.26 14.77
CA THR A 746 12.29 21.87 13.47
C THR A 746 11.83 23.33 13.62
N TYR A 747 10.86 23.60 14.50
CA TYR A 747 10.23 24.93 14.59
C TYR A 747 10.82 25.85 15.66
N VAL A 748 11.42 25.30 16.72
CA VAL A 748 11.93 26.10 17.86
C VAL A 748 13.44 26.19 17.86
N SER A 749 14.16 25.07 17.96
CA SER A 749 15.63 25.12 18.05
C SER A 749 16.33 25.28 16.70
N GLN A 750 15.63 24.97 15.61
CA GLN A 750 16.13 25.02 14.23
C GLN A 750 17.52 24.36 14.10
N LEU A 751 17.74 23.21 14.75
CA LEU A 751 19.01 22.48 14.66
C LEU A 751 19.02 21.55 13.43
N PRO A 752 20.03 21.65 12.53
CA PRO A 752 20.07 20.84 11.31
C PRO A 752 20.19 19.35 11.64
N ARG A 753 19.48 18.49 10.90
CA ARG A 753 19.43 17.01 11.05
C ARG A 753 20.57 16.28 10.36
N GLY A 754 21.31 16.98 9.51
CA GLY A 754 22.50 16.51 8.83
C GLY A 754 23.30 17.70 8.31
N SER A 755 24.36 17.43 7.56
CA SER A 755 25.12 18.44 6.83
C SER A 755 25.24 18.02 5.38
N HIS A 756 25.46 18.98 4.48
CA HIS A 756 25.91 18.65 3.13
C HIS A 756 27.18 17.79 3.19
N LYS A 757 27.35 16.89 2.23
CA LYS A 757 28.57 16.06 2.12
C LYS A 757 29.78 16.99 1.98
N ALA A 758 30.86 16.67 2.70
CA ALA A 758 32.13 17.37 2.53
C ALA A 758 32.74 16.96 1.18
N PHE A 759 32.93 17.92 0.26
CA PHE A 759 33.64 17.71 -0.99
C PHE A 759 35.08 18.18 -0.85
N THR A 760 36.01 17.46 -1.46
CA THR A 760 37.37 17.97 -1.65
C THR A 760 37.44 18.78 -2.95
N PRO A 761 38.27 19.85 -3.04
CA PRO A 761 38.40 20.65 -4.26
C PRO A 761 38.77 19.84 -5.51
N LEU A 762 39.43 18.68 -5.33
CA LEU A 762 39.83 17.77 -6.40
C LEU A 762 38.63 17.08 -7.08
N ASP A 763 37.50 16.92 -6.37
CA ASP A 763 36.28 16.25 -6.87
C ASP A 763 35.36 17.17 -7.70
N LEU A 764 35.61 18.49 -7.69
CA LEU A 764 34.74 19.51 -8.30
C LEU A 764 34.99 19.69 -9.81
N TYR A 765 36.21 19.45 -10.27
CA TYR A 765 36.65 19.71 -11.65
C TYR A 765 37.00 18.42 -12.38
N LEU A 766 36.03 17.50 -12.53
CA LEU A 766 36.24 16.21 -13.20
C LEU A 766 36.32 16.32 -14.73
N SER A 767 35.93 17.44 -15.33
CA SER A 767 35.92 17.65 -16.79
C SER A 767 36.62 18.96 -17.17
N SER A 768 37.51 18.92 -18.16
CA SER A 768 38.09 20.12 -18.76
C SER A 768 37.00 20.99 -19.38
N TYR A 769 36.90 22.25 -18.95
CA TYR A 769 35.97 23.20 -19.55
C TYR A 769 36.50 23.70 -20.91
N PRO A 770 35.63 23.95 -21.92
CA PRO A 770 36.06 24.55 -23.18
C PRO A 770 36.93 25.82 -23.01
N SER A 771 37.97 25.94 -23.83
CA SER A 771 38.85 27.11 -23.81
C SER A 771 38.08 28.40 -24.13
N SER A 772 38.41 29.50 -23.45
CA SER A 772 37.77 30.80 -23.67
C SER A 772 38.77 31.93 -23.76
N THR A 773 38.38 32.99 -24.46
CA THR A 773 39.12 34.25 -24.56
C THR A 773 38.35 35.34 -23.81
N LEU A 774 39.01 36.07 -22.92
CA LEU A 774 38.41 37.22 -22.24
C LEU A 774 38.80 38.49 -23.00
N HIS A 775 37.80 39.24 -23.45
CA HIS A 775 37.98 40.53 -24.11
C HIS A 775 37.72 41.66 -23.12
N GLU A 776 38.69 42.54 -22.94
CA GLU A 776 38.50 43.79 -22.17
C GLU A 776 37.93 44.87 -23.09
N ILE A 777 36.81 45.46 -22.69
CA ILE A 777 36.08 46.45 -23.48
C ILE A 777 35.98 47.73 -22.66
N LYS A 778 36.44 48.84 -23.24
CA LYS A 778 36.25 50.17 -22.64
C LYS A 778 34.88 50.71 -23.03
N THR A 779 34.02 50.91 -22.05
CA THR A 779 32.69 51.51 -22.20
C THR A 779 32.78 53.01 -22.50
N GLU A 780 31.68 53.60 -22.98
CA GLU A 780 31.60 55.02 -23.34
C GLU A 780 31.89 55.95 -22.14
N ASP A 781 31.48 55.54 -20.93
CA ASP A 781 31.75 56.26 -19.68
C ASP A 781 33.15 55.95 -19.08
N GLY A 782 33.97 55.19 -19.80
CA GLY A 782 35.39 54.97 -19.49
C GLY A 782 35.69 53.78 -18.58
N ILE A 783 34.69 52.99 -18.18
CA ILE A 783 34.88 51.78 -17.36
C ILE A 783 35.32 50.61 -18.23
N ILE A 784 36.28 49.82 -17.77
CA ILE A 784 36.71 48.59 -18.45
C ILE A 784 35.86 47.42 -17.93
N ILE A 785 35.11 46.79 -18.83
CA ILE A 785 34.31 45.60 -18.56
C ILE A 785 34.90 44.40 -19.30
N GLY A 786 34.53 43.19 -18.89
CA GLY A 786 34.96 41.95 -19.54
C GLY A 786 33.85 41.35 -20.40
N CYS A 787 34.20 40.73 -21.52
CA CYS A 787 33.29 39.85 -22.25
C CYS A 787 34.02 38.56 -22.64
N ARG A 788 33.59 37.42 -22.10
CA ARG A 788 34.24 36.12 -22.30
C ARG A 788 33.62 35.42 -23.51
N GLN A 789 34.45 35.02 -24.46
CA GLN A 789 34.06 34.32 -25.69
C GLN A 789 34.48 32.85 -25.62
N TRP A 790 33.57 31.96 -26.01
CA TRP A 790 33.86 30.58 -26.38
C TRP A 790 33.59 30.38 -27.87
N LYS A 791 34.58 29.85 -28.57
CA LYS A 791 34.48 29.54 -30.00
C LYS A 791 34.03 28.10 -30.19
N CYS A 792 33.29 27.85 -31.27
CA CYS A 792 32.97 26.50 -31.68
C CYS A 792 34.18 25.88 -32.39
N ASP A 793 34.60 24.69 -31.97
CA ASP A 793 35.56 23.91 -32.75
C ASP A 793 34.85 23.46 -34.03
N GLN A 794 35.36 23.86 -35.20
CA GLN A 794 34.81 23.49 -36.50
C GLN A 794 34.92 21.97 -36.71
N ARG A 795 33.95 21.17 -36.24
CA ARG A 795 33.74 19.74 -36.58
C ARG A 795 32.44 19.18 -35.96
N SER A 796 31.28 19.72 -36.34
CA SER A 796 29.98 19.06 -36.13
C SER A 796 29.39 18.68 -37.50
N PRO A 797 29.03 17.40 -37.77
CA PRO A 797 28.64 16.95 -39.12
C PRO A 797 27.19 17.30 -39.54
N SER A 798 26.47 18.12 -38.77
CA SER A 798 25.00 18.21 -38.86
C SER A 798 24.44 19.48 -39.48
N HIS A 799 25.26 20.42 -39.96
CA HIS A 799 24.73 21.61 -40.63
C HIS A 799 24.60 21.40 -42.14
N GLU A 800 23.34 21.38 -42.59
CA GLU A 800 22.96 21.66 -43.98
C GLU A 800 23.69 22.92 -44.48
N GLU A 801 24.16 22.85 -45.71
CA GLU A 801 25.06 23.76 -46.41
C GLU A 801 24.95 25.26 -46.03
N GLY A 802 26.02 25.81 -45.41
CA GLY A 802 26.49 27.17 -45.68
C GLY A 802 26.00 28.35 -44.81
N LYS A 803 25.16 28.17 -43.79
CA LYS A 803 24.80 29.28 -42.86
C LYS A 803 25.42 29.12 -41.47
N ILE A 804 26.29 30.05 -41.11
CA ILE A 804 26.86 30.19 -39.76
C ILE A 804 25.74 30.70 -38.83
N PRO A 805 25.42 30.01 -37.71
CA PRO A 805 24.44 30.47 -36.74
C PRO A 805 24.81 31.83 -36.13
N PHE A 806 23.82 32.61 -35.68
CA PHE A 806 24.13 33.90 -35.06
C PHE A 806 24.83 33.72 -33.71
N PRO A 807 25.80 34.59 -33.34
CA PRO A 807 26.43 34.56 -32.03
C PRO A 807 25.42 34.85 -30.92
N VAL A 808 25.67 34.29 -29.74
CA VAL A 808 24.79 34.39 -28.56
C VAL A 808 25.46 35.22 -27.48
N LEU A 809 24.82 36.32 -27.07
CA LEU A 809 25.20 37.12 -25.92
C LEU A 809 24.40 36.68 -24.68
N LEU A 810 25.12 36.18 -23.69
CA LEU A 810 24.63 35.82 -22.37
C LEU A 810 24.85 36.99 -21.40
N ILE A 811 23.79 37.39 -20.70
CA ILE A 811 23.83 38.46 -19.71
C ILE A 811 23.39 37.90 -18.37
N ASN A 812 24.35 37.77 -17.45
CA ASN A 812 24.11 37.25 -16.10
C ASN A 812 23.10 38.11 -15.31
N GLY A 813 22.71 37.57 -14.15
CA GLY A 813 21.93 38.30 -13.16
C GLY A 813 22.70 39.45 -12.52
N TYR A 814 22.73 39.49 -11.19
CA TYR A 814 23.39 40.57 -10.47
C TYR A 814 24.93 40.41 -10.53
N SER A 815 25.49 39.59 -9.64
CA SER A 815 26.94 39.31 -9.57
C SER A 815 27.25 37.81 -9.59
N THR A 816 26.27 36.98 -9.96
CA THR A 816 26.35 35.52 -9.89
C THR A 816 26.41 34.90 -11.28
N GLU A 817 27.33 33.96 -11.49
CA GLU A 817 27.37 33.11 -12.69
C GLU A 817 26.09 32.28 -12.78
N SER A 818 25.41 32.36 -13.92
CA SER A 818 24.20 31.56 -14.20
C SER A 818 24.37 30.63 -15.40
N TYR A 819 25.42 30.80 -16.19
CA TYR A 819 25.59 30.11 -17.48
C TYR A 819 26.88 29.30 -17.57
N TYR A 820 27.98 29.82 -17.02
CA TYR A 820 29.28 29.15 -16.96
C TYR A 820 29.38 28.36 -15.64
N LEU A 821 29.11 27.05 -15.68
CA LEU A 821 28.99 26.21 -14.49
C LEU A 821 30.02 25.05 -14.53
N PRO A 822 31.24 25.24 -14.01
CA PRO A 822 32.33 24.26 -14.11
C PRO A 822 32.02 22.88 -13.52
N THR A 823 31.15 22.84 -12.51
CA THR A 823 30.76 21.61 -11.79
C THR A 823 29.68 20.80 -12.49
N GLU A 824 28.97 21.39 -13.45
CA GLU A 824 27.86 20.76 -14.15
C GLU A 824 28.30 20.28 -15.55
N MET A 825 27.86 19.09 -15.96
CA MET A 825 28.22 18.57 -17.29
C MET A 825 27.47 19.29 -18.42
N ASN A 826 26.21 19.63 -18.18
CA ASN A 826 25.28 20.14 -19.18
C ASN A 826 24.80 21.56 -18.82
N ASP A 827 25.72 22.53 -18.81
CA ASP A 827 25.38 23.95 -18.66
C ASP A 827 24.96 24.60 -20.00
N LEU A 828 24.46 25.83 -19.95
CA LEU A 828 23.93 26.48 -21.15
C LEU A 828 25.04 26.79 -22.16
N VAL A 829 26.25 27.16 -21.71
CA VAL A 829 27.36 27.48 -22.62
C VAL A 829 27.76 26.25 -23.44
N ARG A 830 27.97 25.10 -22.79
CA ARG A 830 28.28 23.85 -23.52
C ARG A 830 27.14 23.41 -24.41
N THR A 831 25.89 23.57 -23.96
CA THR A 831 24.71 23.25 -24.77
C THR A 831 24.67 24.11 -26.05
N LEU A 832 24.92 25.41 -25.95
CA LEU A 832 24.96 26.32 -27.11
C LEU A 832 26.12 26.02 -28.06
N LEU A 833 27.30 25.70 -27.52
CA LEU A 833 28.47 25.29 -28.32
C LEU A 833 28.20 23.97 -29.08
N GLN A 834 27.53 23.00 -28.45
CA GLN A 834 27.13 21.75 -29.09
C GLN A 834 26.15 21.98 -30.25
N GLU A 835 25.27 22.97 -30.11
CA GLU A 835 24.33 23.41 -31.16
C GLU A 835 24.98 24.33 -32.22
N GLY A 836 26.30 24.56 -32.14
CA GLY A 836 27.05 25.32 -33.14
C GLY A 836 27.08 26.84 -32.96
N HIS A 837 26.56 27.36 -31.83
CA HIS A 837 26.56 28.79 -31.56
C HIS A 837 27.81 29.26 -30.82
N GLU A 838 28.53 30.23 -31.40
CA GLU A 838 29.55 30.97 -30.64
C GLU A 838 28.90 31.78 -29.52
N THR A 839 29.46 31.65 -28.32
CA THR A 839 28.82 32.14 -27.09
C THR A 839 29.69 33.20 -26.42
N TRP A 840 29.08 34.32 -26.06
CA TRP A 840 29.69 35.47 -25.43
C TRP A 840 29.01 35.75 -24.09
N LEU A 841 29.76 35.85 -23.00
CA LEU A 841 29.25 36.15 -21.68
C LEU A 841 29.72 37.53 -21.23
N LEU A 842 28.77 38.44 -20.96
CA LEU A 842 29.06 39.77 -20.44
C LEU A 842 29.40 39.69 -18.94
N HIS A 843 30.57 40.20 -18.56
CA HIS A 843 30.91 40.55 -17.18
C HIS A 843 30.66 42.06 -16.98
N PRO A 844 29.46 42.46 -16.54
CA PRO A 844 29.10 43.87 -16.39
C PRO A 844 29.90 44.54 -15.27
N ARG A 845 29.74 45.86 -15.11
CA ARG A 845 30.39 46.65 -14.04
C ARG A 845 30.05 46.23 -12.59
N LEU A 846 29.07 45.35 -12.40
CA LEU A 846 28.71 44.73 -11.11
C LEU A 846 29.32 43.33 -10.92
N HIS A 847 30.10 42.84 -11.89
CA HIS A 847 30.82 41.58 -11.76
C HIS A 847 31.99 41.73 -10.78
N THR A 848 32.31 40.66 -10.04
CA THR A 848 33.30 40.69 -8.94
C THR A 848 34.72 41.02 -9.39
N THR A 849 35.04 40.84 -10.68
CA THR A 849 36.35 41.17 -11.27
C THR A 849 36.46 42.62 -11.74
N VAL A 850 35.38 43.41 -11.66
CA VAL A 850 35.34 44.82 -12.09
C VAL A 850 35.16 45.71 -10.87
N SER A 851 36.04 46.70 -10.67
CA SER A 851 35.99 47.61 -9.52
C SER A 851 35.12 48.83 -9.84
N SER A 852 33.87 48.87 -9.35
CA SER A 852 33.01 50.07 -9.44
C SER A 852 32.11 50.28 -8.22
N ASP A 853 32.42 51.31 -7.43
CA ASP A 853 31.69 51.66 -6.20
C ASP A 853 30.44 52.55 -6.45
N SER A 854 30.12 52.89 -7.70
CA SER A 854 29.02 53.83 -8.01
C SER A 854 28.08 53.41 -9.15
N ALA A 855 28.08 52.14 -9.53
CA ALA A 855 27.26 51.63 -10.63
C ALA A 855 25.76 51.47 -10.28
N THR A 856 24.90 51.81 -11.25
CA THR A 856 23.46 51.51 -11.24
C THR A 856 23.10 50.46 -12.29
N LEU A 857 21.90 49.85 -12.19
CA LEU A 857 21.40 48.92 -13.22
C LEU A 857 21.17 49.64 -14.57
N GLU A 858 20.94 50.95 -14.54
CA GLU A 858 20.73 51.73 -15.75
C GLU A 858 22.02 51.83 -16.54
N ASP A 859 23.15 52.00 -15.85
CA ASP A 859 24.46 52.12 -16.48
C ASP A 859 24.85 50.84 -17.25
N ILE A 860 24.44 49.66 -16.75
CA ILE A 860 24.63 48.39 -17.47
C ILE A 860 23.87 48.41 -18.80
N GLY A 861 22.62 48.86 -18.80
CA GLY A 861 21.82 48.98 -20.02
C GLY A 861 22.30 50.08 -20.97
N LYS A 862 22.78 51.20 -20.42
CA LYS A 862 23.24 52.37 -21.20
C LYS A 862 24.62 52.19 -21.81
N PHE A 863 25.54 51.52 -21.13
CA PHE A 863 26.95 51.50 -21.50
C PHE A 863 27.50 50.08 -21.69
N ASP A 864 27.21 49.14 -20.78
CA ASP A 864 27.84 47.80 -20.82
C ASP A 864 27.27 46.92 -21.94
N VAL A 865 25.93 46.82 -22.03
CA VAL A 865 25.24 46.01 -23.05
C VAL A 865 25.54 46.51 -24.47
N PRO A 866 25.46 47.83 -24.78
CA PRO A 866 25.84 48.34 -26.09
C PRO A 866 27.31 48.08 -26.43
N ALA A 867 28.24 48.24 -25.48
CA ALA A 867 29.66 47.98 -25.69
C ALA A 867 29.93 46.51 -26.02
N ALA A 868 29.27 45.58 -25.33
CA ALA A 868 29.38 44.14 -25.61
C ALA A 868 28.84 43.78 -27.00
N ILE A 869 27.67 44.31 -27.38
CA ILE A 869 27.08 44.05 -28.70
C ILE A 869 27.96 44.65 -29.81
N ASN A 870 28.44 45.88 -29.65
CA ASN A 870 29.33 46.50 -30.62
C ASN A 870 30.62 45.69 -30.78
N LYS A 871 31.18 45.17 -29.68
CA LYS A 871 32.35 44.30 -29.75
C LYS A 871 32.09 43.02 -30.54
N ILE A 872 30.92 42.38 -30.36
CA ILE A 872 30.54 41.22 -31.17
C ILE A 872 30.43 41.62 -32.66
N LEU A 873 29.79 42.75 -32.96
CA LEU A 873 29.64 43.24 -34.34
C LEU A 873 30.97 43.61 -35.00
N GLU A 874 31.99 44.02 -34.25
CA GLU A 874 33.36 44.19 -34.78
C GLU A 874 33.93 42.88 -35.35
N PHE A 875 33.58 41.73 -34.77
CA PHE A 875 34.06 40.41 -35.22
C PHE A 875 33.26 39.84 -36.40
N TYR A 876 31.94 40.03 -36.41
CA TYR A 876 31.04 39.41 -37.41
C TYR A 876 30.54 40.38 -38.50
N GLY A 877 30.86 41.66 -38.40
CA GLY A 877 30.42 42.72 -39.31
C GLY A 877 29.10 43.39 -38.89
N GLU A 878 28.88 44.63 -39.36
CA GLU A 878 27.75 45.47 -38.93
C GLU A 878 26.37 44.93 -39.30
N SER A 879 26.29 43.99 -40.26
CA SER A 879 25.03 43.35 -40.68
C SER A 879 24.69 42.09 -39.87
N ALA A 880 25.59 41.63 -39.00
CA ALA A 880 25.35 40.47 -38.15
C ALA A 880 24.25 40.75 -37.12
N LYS A 881 23.50 39.71 -36.77
CA LYS A 881 22.53 39.74 -35.67
C LYS A 881 23.03 38.91 -34.51
N VAL A 882 22.58 39.25 -33.30
CA VAL A 882 22.97 38.58 -32.07
C VAL A 882 21.73 38.03 -31.37
N HIS A 883 21.77 36.78 -30.90
CA HIS A 883 20.77 36.26 -29.97
C HIS A 883 21.13 36.68 -28.55
N VAL A 884 20.15 37.11 -27.74
CA VAL A 884 20.42 37.47 -26.35
C VAL A 884 19.67 36.54 -25.40
N VAL A 885 20.40 35.95 -24.45
CA VAL A 885 19.81 35.22 -23.32
C VAL A 885 20.17 35.97 -22.04
N ALA A 886 19.18 36.44 -21.32
CA ALA A 886 19.38 37.33 -20.18
C ALA A 886 18.65 36.81 -18.93
N HIS A 887 19.35 36.76 -17.80
CA HIS A 887 18.82 36.30 -16.52
C HIS A 887 18.66 37.45 -15.53
N CYS A 888 17.57 37.46 -14.75
CA CYS A 888 17.37 38.39 -13.65
C CYS A 888 17.68 39.86 -14.01
N ILE A 889 18.73 40.45 -13.44
CA ILE A 889 19.11 41.85 -13.73
C ILE A 889 19.55 42.04 -15.18
N GLY A 890 20.19 41.06 -15.80
CA GLY A 890 20.48 41.07 -17.23
C GLY A 890 19.21 41.25 -18.06
N GLY A 891 18.09 40.64 -17.63
CA GLY A 891 16.78 40.82 -18.25
C GLY A 891 16.28 42.27 -18.15
N LEU A 892 16.52 42.95 -17.03
CA LEU A 892 16.21 44.39 -16.90
C LEU A 892 17.13 45.24 -17.79
N ALA A 893 18.43 44.96 -17.77
CA ALA A 893 19.45 45.72 -18.48
C ALA A 893 19.30 45.69 -20.00
N ILE A 894 19.01 44.54 -20.60
CA ILE A 894 18.78 44.45 -22.06
C ILE A 894 17.53 45.23 -22.49
N HIS A 895 16.48 45.23 -21.67
CA HIS A 895 15.27 46.01 -21.96
C HIS A 895 15.52 47.51 -21.80
N ILE A 896 16.32 47.94 -20.82
CA ILE A 896 16.79 49.33 -20.71
C ILE A 896 17.60 49.72 -21.95
N ALA A 897 18.51 48.88 -22.42
CA ALA A 897 19.34 49.14 -23.59
C ALA A 897 18.50 49.35 -24.87
N LEU A 898 17.51 48.49 -25.11
CA LEU A 898 16.67 48.52 -26.30
C LEU A 898 15.60 49.61 -26.23
N MET A 899 14.83 49.66 -25.14
CA MET A 899 13.77 50.66 -24.97
C MET A 899 14.33 52.07 -24.75
N GLY A 900 15.53 52.18 -24.17
CA GLY A 900 16.28 53.44 -24.08
C GLY A 900 16.84 53.92 -25.42
N GLY A 901 16.92 53.05 -26.44
CA GLY A 901 17.46 53.37 -27.76
C GLY A 901 18.98 53.31 -27.85
N HIS A 902 19.66 52.74 -26.84
CA HIS A 902 21.11 52.55 -26.82
C HIS A 902 21.56 51.39 -27.72
N VAL A 903 20.66 50.44 -27.99
CA VAL A 903 20.85 49.33 -28.95
C VAL A 903 19.69 49.33 -29.93
N SER A 904 19.98 49.22 -31.22
CA SER A 904 18.95 49.03 -32.24
C SER A 904 18.45 47.58 -32.24
N CYS A 905 17.13 47.38 -32.21
CA CYS A 905 16.52 46.05 -32.34
C CYS A 905 16.91 45.31 -33.63
N LYS A 906 17.31 46.04 -34.69
CA LYS A 906 17.77 45.44 -35.96
C LYS A 906 19.03 44.58 -35.79
N LYS A 907 19.84 44.87 -34.77
CA LYS A 907 21.07 44.13 -34.41
C LYS A 907 20.77 42.86 -33.59
N ILE A 908 19.52 42.64 -33.17
CA ILE A 908 19.12 41.52 -32.32
C ILE A 908 18.26 40.53 -33.12
N ALA A 909 18.61 39.24 -33.09
CA ALA A 909 17.84 38.19 -33.73
C ALA A 909 16.66 37.73 -32.86
N SER A 910 16.89 37.48 -31.57
CA SER A 910 15.85 37.15 -30.59
C SER A 910 16.30 37.42 -29.16
N ILE A 911 15.34 37.50 -28.23
CA ILE A 911 15.63 37.68 -26.80
C ILE A 911 14.91 36.61 -25.97
N SER A 912 15.68 35.91 -25.14
CA SER A 912 15.17 34.97 -24.13
C SER A 912 15.46 35.51 -22.74
N CYS A 913 14.42 35.79 -21.93
CA CYS A 913 14.57 36.26 -20.56
C CYS A 913 14.01 35.29 -19.54
N THR A 914 14.78 35.04 -18.48
CA THR A 914 14.37 34.18 -17.36
C THR A 914 14.03 35.02 -16.12
N ASN A 915 12.82 34.81 -15.58
CA ASN A 915 12.28 35.41 -14.35
C ASN A 915 12.33 36.95 -14.24
N SER A 916 12.55 37.67 -15.34
CA SER A 916 12.72 39.13 -15.36
C SER A 916 12.61 39.64 -16.79
N SER A 917 12.30 40.92 -16.98
CA SER A 917 12.12 41.57 -18.29
C SER A 917 12.00 43.09 -18.06
N MET A 918 11.31 43.83 -18.92
CA MET A 918 10.83 45.18 -18.58
C MET A 918 9.95 45.24 -17.29
N PHE A 919 9.40 44.09 -16.87
CA PHE A 919 8.68 43.94 -15.60
C PHE A 919 9.50 43.13 -14.60
N PHE A 920 9.31 43.43 -13.31
CA PHE A 920 9.95 42.71 -12.20
C PHE A 920 9.03 42.73 -10.97
N LYS A 921 8.12 41.75 -10.85
CA LYS A 921 7.14 41.66 -9.76
C LYS A 921 7.59 40.66 -8.71
N LEU A 922 7.85 41.17 -7.51
CA LEU A 922 8.27 40.38 -6.37
C LEU A 922 7.10 39.80 -5.57
N THR A 923 7.38 38.78 -4.77
CA THR A 923 6.46 38.27 -3.73
C THR A 923 6.10 39.34 -2.72
N THR A 924 4.94 39.18 -2.06
CA THR A 924 4.49 40.06 -0.97
C THR A 924 5.54 40.21 0.12
N TRP A 925 6.19 39.11 0.52
CA TRP A 925 7.23 39.14 1.55
C TRP A 925 8.49 39.86 1.09
N SER A 926 8.95 39.63 -0.14
CA SER A 926 10.10 40.36 -0.70
C SER A 926 9.80 41.86 -0.85
N LYS A 927 8.56 42.25 -1.18
CA LYS A 927 8.13 43.66 -1.18
C LYS A 927 8.18 44.28 0.22
N ILE A 928 7.71 43.56 1.25
CA ILE A 928 7.76 44.03 2.64
C ILE A 928 9.22 44.27 3.06
N LYS A 929 10.14 43.35 2.75
CA LYS A 929 11.58 43.50 3.02
C LYS A 929 12.17 44.77 2.38
N LEU A 930 11.76 45.08 1.15
CA LEU A 930 12.20 46.27 0.42
C LEU A 930 11.56 47.57 0.92
N TRP A 931 10.37 47.51 1.51
CA TRP A 931 9.69 48.67 2.08
C TRP A 931 10.37 49.14 3.37
N LEU A 932 10.83 48.20 4.20
CA LEU A 932 11.66 48.51 5.36
C LEU A 932 12.90 49.33 4.94
N PRO A 933 13.39 50.29 5.75
CA PRO A 933 14.54 51.12 5.42
C PRO A 933 15.88 50.36 5.47
N LEU A 934 15.86 49.03 5.29
CA LEU A 934 17.02 48.15 5.37
C LEU A 934 18.09 48.51 4.34
N ILE A 935 17.72 48.82 3.09
CA ILE A 935 18.69 49.22 2.07
C ILE A 935 19.34 50.57 2.42
N PRO A 936 18.59 51.66 2.68
CA PRO A 936 19.18 52.93 3.14
C PRO A 936 20.08 52.79 4.37
N ILE A 937 19.64 52.02 5.37
CA ILE A 937 20.43 51.76 6.59
C ILE A 937 21.69 50.97 6.25
N SER A 938 21.59 49.93 5.42
CA SER A 938 22.74 49.12 5.02
C SER A 938 23.77 49.95 4.24
N MET A 939 23.31 50.82 3.34
CA MET A 939 24.19 51.74 2.62
C MET A 939 24.86 52.76 3.55
N ALA A 940 24.15 53.25 4.57
CA ALA A 940 24.73 54.12 5.60
C ALA A 940 25.78 53.39 6.46
N ILE A 941 25.54 52.12 6.79
CA ILE A 941 26.49 51.25 7.53
C ILE A 941 27.76 51.01 6.69
N LEU A 942 27.61 50.69 5.40
CA LEU A 942 28.71 50.41 4.48
C LEU A 942 29.59 51.64 4.20
N GLY A 943 29.01 52.84 4.17
CA GLY A 943 29.76 54.08 3.97
C GLY A 943 30.45 54.12 2.61
N LYS A 944 31.79 54.23 2.60
CA LYS A 944 32.59 54.28 1.35
C LYS A 944 32.85 52.90 0.73
N ASP A 945 32.87 51.83 1.54
CA ASP A 945 33.06 50.46 1.05
C ASP A 945 31.70 49.83 0.77
N LYS A 946 31.26 49.92 -0.48
CA LYS A 946 29.93 49.44 -0.89
C LYS A 946 29.94 47.96 -1.29
N SER A 947 30.92 47.18 -0.84
CA SER A 947 30.98 45.75 -1.08
C SER A 947 30.76 44.95 0.20
N VAL A 948 30.07 43.82 0.10
CA VAL A 948 29.91 42.87 1.21
C VAL A 948 30.70 41.61 0.87
N PRO A 949 31.84 41.33 1.53
CA PRO A 949 32.56 40.08 1.30
C PRO A 949 31.64 38.94 1.71
N ILE A 950 31.45 37.89 0.90
CA ILE A 950 30.56 36.78 1.25
C ILE A 950 31.34 35.70 1.99
N PHE A 951 32.50 35.29 1.46
CA PHE A 951 33.34 34.24 2.05
C PHE A 951 33.87 34.61 3.44
N GLN A 952 33.98 33.59 4.31
CA GLN A 952 34.53 33.75 5.66
C GLN A 952 36.04 34.07 5.66
N THR A 953 36.79 33.66 4.63
CA THR A 953 38.25 33.82 4.53
C THR A 953 38.70 35.25 4.24
N LEU A 954 37.81 36.12 3.78
CA LEU A 954 38.12 37.52 3.48
C LEU A 954 38.00 38.40 4.72
N LYS A 955 38.93 39.36 4.89
CA LYS A 955 38.90 40.33 5.98
C LYS A 955 37.63 41.20 5.86
N ALA A 956 36.68 41.02 6.76
CA ALA A 956 35.47 41.83 6.87
C ALA A 956 35.58 42.83 8.03
N SER A 957 35.21 44.09 7.78
CA SER A 957 35.06 45.11 8.82
C SER A 957 33.95 44.74 9.81
N PHE A 958 33.97 45.35 10.99
CA PHE A 958 32.92 45.18 12.01
C PHE A 958 31.51 45.47 11.46
N ARG A 959 31.40 46.51 10.62
CA ARG A 959 30.14 46.92 9.97
C ARG A 959 29.64 45.88 8.96
N GLN A 960 30.53 45.29 8.17
CA GLN A 960 30.19 44.19 7.25
C GLN A 960 29.78 42.92 8.01
N LYS A 961 30.44 42.59 9.13
CA LYS A 961 30.05 41.46 9.99
C LYS A 961 28.64 41.64 10.56
N LEU A 962 28.31 42.84 11.03
CA LEU A 962 26.96 43.17 11.50
C LEU A 962 25.91 42.94 10.40
N LEU A 963 26.16 43.40 9.17
CA LEU A 963 25.25 43.19 8.04
C LEU A 963 25.07 41.71 7.68
N LYS A 964 26.14 40.91 7.72
CA LYS A 964 26.04 39.45 7.54
C LYS A 964 25.15 38.82 8.60
N SER A 965 25.31 39.21 9.86
CA SER A 965 24.48 38.71 10.97
C SER A 965 23.01 39.08 10.79
N ILE A 966 22.72 40.32 10.37
CA ILE A 966 21.35 40.75 10.04
C ILE A 966 20.78 39.91 8.88
N ALA A 967 21.52 39.73 7.79
CA ALA A 967 21.09 38.91 6.66
C ALA A 967 20.81 37.44 7.06
N ARG A 968 21.62 36.87 7.96
CA ARG A 968 21.38 35.52 8.51
C ARG A 968 20.14 35.43 9.39
N ALA A 969 19.73 36.51 10.05
CA ALA A 969 18.52 36.56 10.85
C ALA A 969 17.25 36.77 10.02
N MET A 970 17.37 37.17 8.75
CA MET A 970 16.20 37.47 7.89
C MET A 970 15.35 36.21 7.62
N PRO A 971 14.00 36.30 7.75
CA PRO A 971 13.09 35.19 7.43
C PRO A 971 13.16 34.74 5.97
N ARG A 972 13.12 33.41 5.75
CA ARG A 972 13.25 32.76 4.42
C ARG A 972 12.55 31.40 4.39
N TYR A 973 12.34 30.85 3.19
CA TYR A 973 11.57 29.61 2.98
C TYR A 973 12.38 28.35 3.32
N GLU A 974 13.67 28.32 2.97
CA GLU A 974 14.60 27.23 3.30
C GLU A 974 15.83 27.75 4.03
N ARG A 975 16.39 26.91 4.90
CA ARG A 975 17.62 27.16 5.68
C ARG A 975 18.74 26.24 5.19
N CYS A 976 19.95 26.75 5.21
CA CYS A 976 21.15 26.08 4.74
C CYS A 976 22.23 26.02 5.83
N THR A 977 23.10 24.99 5.81
CA THR A 977 24.24 24.90 6.73
C THR A 977 25.44 25.75 6.28
N TYR A 978 25.45 26.25 5.03
CA TYR A 978 26.47 27.19 4.58
C TYR A 978 26.09 28.63 4.94
N ASP A 979 26.93 29.26 5.76
CA ASP A 979 26.79 30.66 6.18
C ASP A 979 26.67 31.62 4.99
N GLU A 980 27.40 31.35 3.91
CA GLU A 980 27.41 32.16 2.69
C GLU A 980 26.05 32.11 1.97
N CYS A 981 25.45 30.92 1.87
CA CYS A 981 24.12 30.71 1.30
C CYS A 981 23.06 31.44 2.14
N GLU A 982 23.19 31.37 3.46
CA GLU A 982 22.30 32.04 4.41
C GLU A 982 22.39 33.57 4.32
N VAL A 983 23.60 34.13 4.16
CA VAL A 983 23.78 35.58 3.94
C VAL A 983 23.20 35.99 2.59
N PHE A 984 23.53 35.28 1.52
CA PHE A 984 23.03 35.58 0.17
C PHE A 984 21.50 35.52 0.10
N SER A 985 20.91 34.44 0.63
CA SER A 985 19.45 34.27 0.71
C SER A 985 18.80 35.27 1.66
N GLY A 986 19.53 35.79 2.65
CA GLY A 986 19.08 36.88 3.51
C GLY A 986 18.89 38.20 2.77
N ILE A 987 19.84 38.53 1.87
CA ILE A 987 19.86 39.77 1.09
C ILE A 987 18.85 39.71 -0.05
N PHE A 988 18.88 38.65 -0.86
CA PHE A 988 18.05 38.54 -2.06
C PHE A 988 16.73 37.77 -1.84
N GLY A 989 16.58 37.01 -0.75
CA GLY A 989 15.60 35.92 -0.67
C GLY A 989 16.16 34.61 -1.23
N ASN A 990 15.45 33.49 -1.04
CA ASN A 990 15.88 32.21 -1.64
C ASN A 990 15.90 32.35 -3.18
N ALA A 991 17.07 32.19 -3.80
CA ALA A 991 17.22 32.27 -5.25
C ALA A 991 16.89 30.95 -5.94
N TYR A 992 17.01 29.82 -5.26
CA TYR A 992 16.75 28.49 -5.78
C TYR A 992 16.19 27.59 -4.68
N TRP A 993 15.58 26.48 -5.09
CA TRP A 993 15.26 25.38 -4.18
C TRP A 993 16.46 24.44 -4.08
N HIS A 994 16.89 24.10 -2.86
CA HIS A 994 18.06 23.22 -2.69
C HIS A 994 17.87 21.85 -3.34
N GLU A 995 16.63 21.35 -3.44
CA GLU A 995 16.33 20.08 -4.10
C GLU A 995 16.73 20.05 -5.59
N ASN A 996 16.63 21.21 -6.28
CA ASN A 996 16.94 21.36 -7.71
C ASN A 996 18.42 21.54 -8.00
N ILE A 997 19.24 21.81 -6.98
CA ILE A 997 20.68 22.07 -7.12
C ILE A 997 21.47 20.81 -6.76
N SER A 998 22.53 20.52 -7.53
CA SER A 998 23.45 19.45 -7.20
C SER A 998 24.31 19.84 -5.99
N ASP A 999 24.75 18.87 -5.20
CA ASP A 999 25.62 19.16 -4.05
C ASP A 999 26.93 19.85 -4.47
N LYS A 1000 27.46 19.52 -5.66
CA LYS A 1000 28.69 20.11 -6.22
C LYS A 1000 28.49 21.57 -6.60
N MET A 1001 27.40 21.88 -7.32
CA MET A 1001 27.06 23.24 -7.71
C MET A 1001 26.77 24.12 -6.50
N HIS A 1002 26.05 23.57 -5.52
CA HIS A 1002 25.78 24.26 -4.27
C HIS A 1002 27.06 24.60 -3.49
N TYR A 1003 28.04 23.69 -3.45
CA TYR A 1003 29.35 23.96 -2.87
C TYR A 1003 30.11 25.05 -3.64
N TRP A 1004 30.25 24.90 -4.97
CA TRP A 1004 31.02 25.82 -5.82
C TRP A 1004 30.52 27.27 -5.72
N MET A 1005 29.21 27.50 -5.81
CA MET A 1005 28.63 28.84 -5.69
C MET A 1005 28.97 29.52 -4.36
N ASN A 1006 28.92 28.76 -3.26
CA ASN A 1006 29.00 29.30 -1.91
C ASN A 1006 30.43 29.32 -1.34
N LYS A 1007 31.36 28.55 -1.90
CA LYS A 1007 32.73 28.41 -1.37
C LYS A 1007 33.84 28.81 -2.35
N GLU A 1008 33.59 28.82 -3.65
CA GLU A 1008 34.63 29.12 -4.65
C GLU A 1008 34.33 30.35 -5.51
N TYR A 1009 33.09 30.57 -5.92
CA TYR A 1009 32.78 31.56 -6.96
C TYR A 1009 32.44 32.99 -6.49
N LEU A 1010 31.67 33.19 -5.41
CA LEU A 1010 31.16 34.51 -5.03
C LEU A 1010 31.93 35.15 -3.85
N PRO A 1011 33.13 35.74 -4.03
CA PRO A 1011 33.93 36.27 -2.94
C PRO A 1011 33.33 37.55 -2.32
N SER A 1012 32.69 38.42 -3.10
CA SER A 1012 32.11 39.69 -2.65
C SER A 1012 30.87 40.09 -3.45
N LEU A 1013 29.93 40.78 -2.81
CA LEU A 1013 28.68 41.26 -3.40
C LEU A 1013 28.68 42.80 -3.45
N PRO A 1014 28.67 43.44 -4.63
CA PRO A 1014 28.57 44.89 -4.72
C PRO A 1014 27.17 45.38 -4.36
N MET A 1015 27.05 46.33 -3.44
CA MET A 1015 25.76 46.87 -2.98
C MET A 1015 25.36 48.19 -3.67
N SER A 1016 26.24 48.74 -4.52
CA SER A 1016 26.10 50.04 -5.18
C SER A 1016 24.80 50.18 -6.00
N ALA A 1017 24.33 49.10 -6.63
CA ALA A 1017 23.17 49.10 -7.52
C ALA A 1017 21.82 48.85 -6.82
N PHE A 1018 21.83 48.43 -5.55
CA PHE A 1018 20.60 48.12 -4.78
C PHE A 1018 19.62 49.29 -4.64
N PRO A 1019 20.04 50.56 -4.47
CA PRO A 1019 19.10 51.68 -4.44
C PRO A 1019 18.27 51.79 -5.72
N HIS A 1020 18.90 51.62 -6.89
CA HIS A 1020 18.18 51.65 -8.16
C HIS A 1020 17.29 50.39 -8.33
N LEU A 1021 17.79 49.21 -7.96
CA LEU A 1021 16.99 47.99 -7.93
C LEU A 1021 15.73 48.14 -7.06
N ARG A 1022 15.84 48.80 -5.90
CA ARG A 1022 14.70 49.10 -5.02
C ARG A 1022 13.64 49.94 -5.74
N ASN A 1023 14.04 50.95 -6.51
CA ASN A 1023 13.13 51.78 -7.29
C ASN A 1023 12.38 50.95 -8.35
N ILE A 1024 13.10 50.10 -9.09
CA ILE A 1024 12.53 49.17 -10.08
C ILE A 1024 11.54 48.20 -9.41
N CYS A 1025 11.91 47.61 -8.29
CA CYS A 1025 11.05 46.68 -7.55
C CYS A 1025 9.78 47.34 -7.01
N ASN A 1026 9.87 48.59 -6.54
CA ASN A 1026 8.73 49.36 -6.04
C ASN A 1026 7.76 49.74 -7.17
N ALA A 1027 8.26 50.16 -8.33
CA ALA A 1027 7.44 50.38 -9.53
C ALA A 1027 6.89 49.05 -10.09
N GLY A 1028 7.68 47.97 -9.97
CA GLY A 1028 7.45 46.65 -10.55
C GLY A 1028 7.74 46.59 -12.06
N TYR A 1029 8.45 47.59 -12.58
CA TYR A 1029 8.92 47.71 -13.96
C TYR A 1029 10.18 48.59 -14.03
N ILE A 1030 10.89 48.55 -15.16
CA ILE A 1030 12.13 49.31 -15.35
C ILE A 1030 11.91 50.83 -15.31
N VAL A 1031 12.74 51.52 -14.54
CA VAL A 1031 12.76 52.99 -14.38
C VAL A 1031 14.18 53.51 -14.57
N ASP A 1032 14.35 54.82 -14.74
CA ASP A 1032 15.68 55.45 -14.72
C ASP A 1032 16.24 55.58 -13.30
N SER A 1033 17.48 56.05 -13.16
CA SER A 1033 18.16 56.25 -11.88
C SER A 1033 17.38 57.15 -10.91
N ASN A 1034 16.52 58.03 -11.43
CA ASN A 1034 15.67 58.94 -10.65
C ASN A 1034 14.29 58.33 -10.32
N GLY A 1035 14.01 57.11 -10.78
CA GLY A 1035 12.77 56.39 -10.55
C GLY A 1035 11.63 56.75 -11.52
N LYS A 1036 11.90 57.44 -12.62
CA LYS A 1036 10.89 57.85 -13.60
C LYS A 1036 10.70 56.79 -14.69
N ASN A 1037 9.48 56.66 -15.18
CA ASN A 1037 9.14 55.76 -16.28
C ASN A 1037 9.56 56.35 -17.64
N THR A 1038 10.83 56.15 -17.99
CA THR A 1038 11.43 56.68 -19.23
C THR A 1038 11.49 55.63 -20.35
N TYR A 1039 11.29 54.34 -20.02
CA TYR A 1039 11.51 53.21 -20.94
C TYR A 1039 10.23 52.59 -21.50
N LEU A 1040 9.23 52.29 -20.67
CA LEU A 1040 7.99 51.62 -21.12
C LEU A 1040 7.13 52.47 -22.07
N VAL A 1041 7.47 53.74 -22.26
CA VAL A 1041 6.80 54.60 -23.25
C VAL A 1041 7.27 54.34 -24.69
N HIS A 1042 8.30 53.51 -24.88
CA HIS A 1042 8.92 53.22 -26.18
C HIS A 1042 8.84 51.73 -26.61
N PRO A 1043 7.66 51.10 -26.66
CA PRO A 1043 7.54 49.71 -27.10
C PRO A 1043 7.91 49.49 -28.57
N GLU A 1044 7.87 50.52 -29.42
CA GLU A 1044 8.29 50.49 -30.83
C GLU A 1044 9.73 50.05 -31.03
N ARG A 1045 10.58 50.24 -30.01
CA ARG A 1045 12.00 49.86 -30.05
C ARG A 1045 12.24 48.38 -29.75
N MET A 1046 11.19 47.63 -29.40
CA MET A 1046 11.22 46.20 -29.12
C MET A 1046 10.60 45.36 -30.26
N ALA A 1047 10.71 45.83 -31.50
CA ALA A 1047 10.24 45.16 -32.72
C ALA A 1047 11.10 43.91 -33.06
N LEU A 1048 11.04 42.87 -32.22
CA LEU A 1048 11.82 41.64 -32.34
C LEU A 1048 11.17 40.46 -31.59
N PRO A 1049 11.49 39.19 -31.91
CA PRO A 1049 10.94 38.01 -31.22
C PRO A 1049 11.41 37.86 -29.77
N THR A 1050 10.48 37.58 -28.83
CA THR A 1050 10.82 37.40 -27.41
C THR A 1050 10.27 36.11 -26.79
N LEU A 1051 11.04 35.55 -25.87
CA LEU A 1051 10.69 34.42 -25.01
C LEU A 1051 10.83 34.81 -23.54
N TYR A 1052 9.77 34.61 -22.76
CA TYR A 1052 9.78 34.82 -21.31
C TYR A 1052 9.59 33.49 -20.58
N ILE A 1053 10.59 33.05 -19.83
CA ILE A 1053 10.56 31.82 -19.02
C ILE A 1053 10.48 32.21 -17.54
N SER A 1054 9.62 31.55 -16.77
CA SER A 1054 9.59 31.72 -15.31
C SER A 1054 9.45 30.39 -14.58
N GLY A 1055 9.99 30.29 -13.36
CA GLY A 1055 9.73 29.15 -12.49
C GLY A 1055 8.31 29.20 -11.93
N GLY A 1056 7.68 28.04 -11.78
CA GLY A 1056 6.32 27.91 -11.22
C GLY A 1056 6.27 28.06 -9.70
N ARG A 1057 7.37 27.81 -8.98
CA ARG A 1057 7.45 27.95 -7.52
C ARG A 1057 8.00 29.32 -7.15
N THR A 1058 7.11 30.17 -6.65
CA THR A 1058 7.44 31.57 -6.39
C THR A 1058 8.31 31.73 -5.13
N LEU A 1059 9.62 32.00 -5.29
CA LEU A 1059 10.53 32.33 -4.19
C LEU A 1059 10.82 33.84 -4.09
N LEU A 1060 11.31 34.42 -5.20
CA LEU A 1060 11.72 35.82 -5.29
C LEU A 1060 10.81 36.63 -6.21
N VAL A 1061 10.69 36.16 -7.47
CA VAL A 1061 9.91 36.81 -8.53
C VAL A 1061 8.69 35.94 -8.86
N THR A 1062 7.55 36.57 -9.09
CA THR A 1062 6.31 35.87 -9.42
C THR A 1062 6.19 35.55 -10.92
N PRO A 1063 5.53 34.44 -11.31
CA PRO A 1063 5.20 34.14 -12.71
C PRO A 1063 4.38 35.23 -13.40
N GLN A 1064 3.79 36.17 -12.64
CA GLN A 1064 3.11 37.35 -13.19
C GLN A 1064 4.09 38.24 -13.97
N THR A 1065 5.37 38.23 -13.63
CA THR A 1065 6.41 39.00 -14.34
C THR A 1065 6.49 38.62 -15.81
N SER A 1066 6.65 37.32 -16.11
CA SER A 1066 6.69 36.81 -17.48
C SER A 1066 5.34 36.96 -18.20
N PHE A 1067 4.23 36.90 -17.45
CA PHE A 1067 2.89 37.11 -17.99
C PHE A 1067 2.68 38.55 -18.47
N LEU A 1068 3.01 39.53 -17.64
CA LEU A 1068 2.88 40.95 -17.98
C LEU A 1068 3.75 41.31 -19.18
N ALA A 1069 5.00 40.84 -19.21
CA ALA A 1069 5.90 41.06 -20.33
C ALA A 1069 5.36 40.49 -21.65
N ASN A 1070 4.92 39.24 -21.64
CA ASN A 1070 4.33 38.59 -22.81
C ASN A 1070 3.04 39.30 -23.28
N LYS A 1071 2.17 39.69 -22.34
CA LYS A 1071 0.92 40.41 -22.67
C LYS A 1071 1.22 41.79 -23.26
N TYR A 1072 2.15 42.52 -22.67
CA TYR A 1072 2.57 43.84 -23.12
C TYR A 1072 3.16 43.77 -24.53
N MET A 1073 4.06 42.82 -24.79
CA MET A 1073 4.67 42.64 -26.12
C MET A 1073 3.66 42.22 -27.18
N LYS A 1074 2.76 41.28 -26.89
CA LYS A 1074 1.68 40.92 -27.82
C LYS A 1074 0.75 42.08 -28.17
N LEU A 1075 0.54 43.00 -27.22
CA LEU A 1075 -0.32 44.17 -27.42
C LEU A 1075 0.36 45.22 -28.29
N HIS A 1076 1.64 45.51 -28.04
CA HIS A 1076 2.33 46.63 -28.69
C HIS A 1076 3.19 46.24 -29.91
N GLN A 1077 3.63 44.98 -30.01
CA GLN A 1077 4.44 44.44 -31.11
C GLN A 1077 3.84 43.16 -31.71
N PRO A 1078 2.56 43.16 -32.14
CA PRO A 1078 1.87 41.96 -32.60
C PRO A 1078 2.50 41.30 -33.85
N GLY A 1079 3.33 42.02 -34.60
CA GLY A 1079 4.04 41.51 -35.78
C GLY A 1079 5.18 40.53 -35.49
N PHE A 1080 5.54 40.32 -34.21
CA PHE A 1080 6.63 39.44 -33.81
C PHE A 1080 6.13 38.30 -32.90
N ARG A 1081 6.89 37.19 -32.87
CA ARG A 1081 6.57 36.05 -32.02
C ARG A 1081 6.95 36.34 -30.57
N HIS A 1082 5.95 36.32 -29.68
CA HIS A 1082 6.12 36.41 -28.23
C HIS A 1082 5.61 35.14 -27.55
N LYS A 1083 6.53 34.38 -26.92
CA LYS A 1083 6.25 33.11 -26.23
C LYS A 1083 6.48 33.26 -24.73
N ARG A 1084 5.67 32.57 -23.93
CA ARG A 1084 5.83 32.45 -22.48
C ARG A 1084 5.85 30.99 -22.08
N VAL A 1085 6.73 30.65 -21.14
CA VAL A 1085 6.84 29.30 -20.56
C VAL A 1085 6.91 29.41 -19.04
N VAL A 1086 6.19 28.55 -18.32
CA VAL A 1086 6.30 28.39 -16.87
C VAL A 1086 6.73 26.96 -16.57
N ILE A 1087 7.83 26.79 -15.84
CA ILE A 1087 8.38 25.48 -15.52
C ILE A 1087 7.99 25.10 -14.09
N ASP A 1088 7.14 24.09 -13.93
CA ASP A 1088 6.73 23.60 -12.60
C ASP A 1088 7.94 23.01 -11.84
N GLY A 1089 7.94 23.17 -10.51
CA GLY A 1089 9.03 22.71 -9.64
C GLY A 1089 10.21 23.69 -9.50
N PHE A 1090 10.39 24.62 -10.44
CA PHE A 1090 11.53 25.55 -10.46
C PHE A 1090 11.21 26.90 -9.83
N GLY A 1091 12.21 27.54 -9.24
CA GLY A 1091 12.20 28.87 -8.63
C GLY A 1091 12.82 29.97 -9.51
N HIS A 1092 13.81 30.70 -8.97
CA HIS A 1092 14.38 31.88 -9.64
C HIS A 1092 15.61 31.58 -10.49
N SER A 1093 16.74 31.22 -9.86
CA SER A 1093 18.01 30.96 -10.53
C SER A 1093 18.17 29.52 -10.96
N ASP A 1094 17.51 28.58 -10.28
CA ASP A 1094 17.51 27.14 -10.60
C ASP A 1094 16.98 26.83 -12.00
N LEU A 1095 16.34 27.76 -12.72
CA LEU A 1095 16.07 27.64 -14.16
C LEU A 1095 17.33 27.48 -15.03
N LEU A 1096 18.46 27.99 -14.56
CA LEU A 1096 19.73 27.97 -15.30
C LEU A 1096 20.79 27.15 -14.59
N ILE A 1097 20.80 27.15 -13.25
CA ILE A 1097 21.80 26.45 -12.43
C ILE A 1097 21.33 25.10 -11.89
N GLY A 1098 20.07 24.72 -12.13
CA GLY A 1098 19.51 23.46 -11.64
C GLY A 1098 20.01 22.26 -12.43
N GLU A 1099 20.10 21.12 -11.75
CA GLU A 1099 20.60 19.84 -12.28
C GLU A 1099 19.80 19.38 -13.53
N GLU A 1100 18.50 19.64 -13.54
CA GLU A 1100 17.58 19.27 -14.63
C GLU A 1100 17.28 20.43 -15.61
N SER A 1101 18.00 21.55 -15.53
CA SER A 1101 17.77 22.72 -16.41
C SER A 1101 18.00 22.41 -17.88
N SER A 1102 18.98 21.56 -18.18
CA SER A 1102 19.31 21.11 -19.54
C SER A 1102 18.18 20.31 -20.20
N LYS A 1103 17.38 19.58 -19.41
CA LYS A 1103 16.25 18.81 -19.92
C LYS A 1103 14.97 19.63 -20.00
N LYS A 1104 14.74 20.53 -19.02
CA LYS A 1104 13.44 21.21 -18.86
C LYS A 1104 13.41 22.68 -19.32
N VAL A 1105 14.55 23.37 -19.38
CA VAL A 1105 14.59 24.82 -19.65
C VAL A 1105 15.29 25.13 -20.97
N PHE A 1106 16.50 24.62 -21.18
CA PHE A 1106 17.33 24.96 -22.34
C PHE A 1106 16.68 24.62 -23.70
N PRO A 1107 15.90 23.53 -23.85
CA PRO A 1107 15.21 23.24 -25.10
C PRO A 1107 14.26 24.35 -25.57
N HIS A 1108 13.65 25.10 -24.62
CA HIS A 1108 12.80 26.23 -24.96
C HIS A 1108 13.60 27.42 -25.52
N ILE A 1109 14.81 27.65 -25.03
CA ILE A 1109 15.71 28.71 -25.49
C ILE A 1109 16.19 28.39 -26.92
N LEU A 1110 16.69 27.16 -27.13
CA LEU A 1110 17.16 26.68 -28.45
C LEU A 1110 16.05 26.70 -29.50
N SER A 1111 14.85 26.23 -29.14
CA SER A 1111 13.67 26.27 -30.01
C SER A 1111 13.27 27.70 -30.41
N HIS A 1112 13.46 28.68 -29.52
CA HIS A 1112 13.16 30.07 -29.83
C HIS A 1112 14.20 30.69 -30.77
N MET A 1113 15.49 30.40 -30.55
CA MET A 1113 16.59 30.90 -31.39
C MET A 1113 16.49 30.34 -32.81
N SER A 1114 16.40 29.01 -32.95
CA SER A 1114 16.28 28.34 -34.26
C SER A 1114 15.07 28.84 -35.08
N PHE A 1115 13.97 29.19 -34.43
CA PHE A 1115 12.82 29.79 -35.11
C PHE A 1115 13.13 31.21 -35.65
N ALA A 1116 13.84 32.01 -34.87
CA ALA A 1116 14.22 33.36 -35.29
C ALA A 1116 15.22 33.35 -36.45
N GLU A 1117 16.07 32.33 -36.55
CA GLU A 1117 17.01 32.14 -37.67
C GLU A 1117 16.34 31.68 -38.97
N LYS A 1118 15.32 30.81 -38.88
CA LYS A 1118 14.66 30.22 -40.06
C LYS A 1118 13.70 31.15 -40.80
N GLY A 1119 13.27 32.26 -40.19
CA GLY A 1119 12.48 33.32 -40.83
C GLY A 1119 11.21 32.82 -41.57
N ASN A 1120 10.06 32.78 -40.89
CA ASN A 1120 8.69 32.64 -41.42
C ASN A 1120 8.45 31.70 -42.64
N THR A 1121 9.25 30.66 -42.84
CA THR A 1121 9.06 29.63 -43.86
C THR A 1121 8.69 28.30 -43.18
N SER A 1122 7.38 28.04 -43.16
CA SER A 1122 6.65 26.76 -43.04
C SER A 1122 7.01 25.68 -42.00
N ALA A 1123 5.92 25.12 -41.44
CA ALA A 1123 5.71 23.78 -40.88
C ALA A 1123 6.07 23.53 -39.38
N PHE A 1124 5.00 23.33 -38.61
CA PHE A 1124 5.00 22.75 -37.26
C PHE A 1124 5.61 21.34 -37.29
N ASN A 1125 6.81 21.15 -36.73
CA ASN A 1125 7.38 19.82 -36.51
C ASN A 1125 6.76 19.15 -35.28
N ALA A 1126 6.52 17.84 -35.41
CA ALA A 1126 5.82 16.98 -34.45
C ALA A 1126 6.45 16.86 -33.05
N ASN A 1127 7.69 17.34 -32.84
CA ASN A 1127 8.40 17.27 -31.56
C ASN A 1127 7.94 18.28 -30.49
N GLU A 1128 7.14 19.30 -30.83
CA GLU A 1128 6.58 20.23 -29.81
C GLU A 1128 5.48 19.58 -28.94
N ARG A 1129 4.98 18.37 -29.27
CA ARG A 1129 3.96 17.66 -28.47
C ARG A 1129 4.52 17.05 -27.19
N GLU A 1130 5.79 16.68 -27.15
CA GLU A 1130 6.40 16.03 -25.97
C GLU A 1130 6.66 17.03 -24.82
N TYR A 1131 7.17 18.22 -25.15
CA TYR A 1131 7.47 19.28 -24.17
C TYR A 1131 6.24 20.05 -23.66
N ARG A 1132 5.04 19.75 -24.19
CA ARG A 1132 3.78 20.42 -23.80
C ARG A 1132 3.26 19.95 -22.44
N LYS A 1133 3.68 18.78 -21.95
CA LYS A 1133 3.18 18.19 -20.70
C LYS A 1133 3.71 18.89 -19.43
N ASP A 1134 4.85 19.56 -19.51
CA ASP A 1134 5.52 20.18 -18.34
C ASP A 1134 5.30 21.70 -18.21
N ALA A 1135 4.75 22.35 -19.24
CA ALA A 1135 4.52 23.79 -19.28
C ALA A 1135 3.05 24.12 -19.02
N LEU A 1136 2.75 24.69 -17.85
CA LEU A 1136 1.38 25.06 -17.46
C LEU A 1136 0.80 26.16 -18.37
N SER A 1137 -0.36 25.89 -18.95
CA SER A 1137 -1.21 26.92 -19.55
C SER A 1137 -1.99 27.63 -18.44
N TRP A 1138 -2.24 28.94 -18.58
CA TRP A 1138 -2.87 29.76 -17.54
C TRP A 1138 -4.25 29.28 -17.05
N ALA A 1139 -4.87 28.31 -17.74
CA ALA A 1139 -6.13 27.69 -17.32
C ALA A 1139 -5.97 26.65 -16.20
N GLU A 1140 -4.75 26.21 -15.88
CA GLU A 1140 -4.48 25.07 -14.98
C GLU A 1140 -3.70 25.46 -13.71
N ASP A 1141 -3.60 26.75 -13.37
CA ASP A 1141 -2.87 27.20 -12.18
C ASP A 1141 -3.78 27.12 -10.92
N PRO A 1142 -3.51 26.22 -9.93
CA PRO A 1142 -4.27 26.14 -8.69
C PRO A 1142 -3.83 27.19 -7.65
N SER A 1143 -3.02 28.19 -8.05
CA SER A 1143 -2.40 29.17 -7.15
C SER A 1143 -2.84 30.61 -7.37
N GLN A 1144 -4.10 30.84 -7.75
CA GLN A 1144 -4.75 32.04 -7.21
C GLN A 1144 -4.90 31.82 -5.71
N ASP A 1145 -4.30 32.72 -4.93
CA ASP A 1145 -4.72 33.01 -3.56
C ASP A 1145 -6.26 32.95 -3.49
N GLU A 1146 -6.80 31.85 -2.96
CA GLU A 1146 -8.21 31.79 -2.59
C GLU A 1146 -8.43 32.87 -1.51
N GLY A 1147 -9.30 33.81 -1.83
CA GLY A 1147 -9.68 34.88 -0.94
C GLY A 1147 -10.27 34.39 0.38
N GLY A 1148 -9.83 35.04 1.46
CA GLY A 1148 -10.77 35.67 2.38
C GLY A 1148 -11.55 34.78 3.35
N GLY A 1149 -10.85 34.08 4.24
CA GLY A 1149 -11.41 33.74 5.56
C GLY A 1149 -11.15 34.88 6.57
N PHE A 1150 -12.20 35.39 7.19
CA PHE A 1150 -12.28 36.57 8.09
C PHE A 1150 -11.33 36.56 9.31
N LEU A 1151 -10.50 35.53 9.49
CA LEU A 1151 -9.53 35.39 10.60
C LEU A 1151 -8.06 35.60 10.19
N ASN A 1152 -7.74 35.71 8.90
CA ASN A 1152 -6.38 36.03 8.42
C ASN A 1152 -6.09 37.53 8.32
N SER A 1153 -6.99 38.39 8.79
CA SER A 1153 -6.84 39.85 8.76
C SER A 1153 -6.05 40.42 9.95
N ILE A 1154 -5.28 39.61 10.67
CA ILE A 1154 -4.32 40.11 11.67
C ILE A 1154 -3.10 40.68 10.93
N SER A 1155 -3.30 41.91 10.47
CA SER A 1155 -2.38 42.97 10.09
C SER A 1155 -0.89 42.62 9.89
N PRO A 1156 -0.34 42.87 8.67
CA PRO A 1156 1.10 42.97 8.43
C PRO A 1156 1.85 43.91 9.39
N LEU A 1157 1.15 44.87 10.05
CA LEU A 1157 1.78 45.78 11.01
C LEU A 1157 2.27 45.10 12.29
N MET A 1158 1.60 44.05 12.80
CA MET A 1158 2.05 43.37 14.03
C MET A 1158 3.37 42.63 13.82
N ASN A 1159 3.57 42.08 12.61
CA ASN A 1159 4.80 41.40 12.22
C ASN A 1159 5.96 42.36 11.92
N VAL A 1160 5.67 43.53 11.35
CA VAL A 1160 6.66 44.61 11.20
C VAL A 1160 7.10 45.11 12.58
N TYR A 1161 6.18 45.26 13.54
CA TYR A 1161 6.50 45.68 14.91
C TYR A 1161 7.43 44.68 15.61
N SER A 1162 7.20 43.37 15.47
CA SER A 1162 8.02 42.35 16.13
C SER A 1162 9.43 42.25 15.54
N ILE A 1163 9.57 42.40 14.21
CA ILE A 1163 10.89 42.48 13.54
C ILE A 1163 11.62 43.76 13.93
N PHE A 1164 10.91 44.89 14.04
CA PHE A 1164 11.47 46.16 14.47
C PHE A 1164 11.94 46.10 15.94
N CYS A 1165 11.16 45.49 16.84
CA CYS A 1165 11.58 45.25 18.22
C CYS A 1165 12.79 44.32 18.31
N TYR A 1166 12.86 43.26 17.50
CA TYR A 1166 14.00 42.34 17.50
C TYR A 1166 15.28 42.99 16.95
N LEU A 1167 15.17 43.83 15.91
CA LEU A 1167 16.28 44.64 15.40
C LEU A 1167 16.76 45.68 16.42
N ILE A 1168 15.84 46.32 17.16
CA ILE A 1168 16.20 47.23 18.25
C ILE A 1168 16.94 46.47 19.36
N VAL A 1169 16.46 45.29 19.77
CA VAL A 1169 17.12 44.46 20.78
C VAL A 1169 18.51 44.02 20.34
N LEU A 1170 18.70 43.63 19.06
CA LEU A 1170 20.01 43.27 18.53
C LEU A 1170 20.97 44.47 18.45
N VAL A 1171 20.48 45.66 18.08
CA VAL A 1171 21.30 46.89 18.07
C VAL A 1171 21.68 47.31 19.49
N PHE A 1172 20.78 47.18 20.46
CA PHE A 1172 21.06 47.45 21.88
C PHE A 1172 22.00 46.43 22.52
N ALA A 1173 21.84 45.14 22.23
CA ALA A 1173 22.74 44.10 22.73
C ALA A 1173 24.17 44.23 22.19
N TYR A 1174 24.35 44.86 21.02
CA TYR A 1174 25.65 45.07 20.40
C TYR A 1174 26.32 46.40 20.77
N LEU A 1175 25.56 47.39 21.25
CA LEU A 1175 26.10 48.63 21.83
C LEU A 1175 26.59 48.46 23.28
N PHE A 1176 26.23 47.35 23.92
CA PHE A 1176 26.64 46.98 25.29
C PHE A 1176 27.73 45.89 25.34
N TYR A 1177 28.40 45.62 24.21
CA TYR A 1177 29.53 44.67 24.12
C TYR A 1177 30.80 45.33 23.58
#